data_AF-A0A2N1I741-F1
#
_entry.id   AF-A0A2N1I741-F1
#
_cell.length_a   1.000
_cell.length_b   1.000
_cell.length_c   1.000
_cell.angle_alpha   90.00
_cell.angle_beta   90.00
_cell.angle_gamma   90.00
#
_symmetry.space_group_name_H-M   'P 1'
#
loop_
_entity.id
_entity.type
_entity.pdbx_description
1 polymer ?
#
loop_
_entity_poly.entity_id
_entity_poly.type
_entity_poly.pdbx_seq_one_letter_code
_entity_poly.pdbx_strand_id
1 'polypeptide(L)'
;MNPMSWVFGCTLAIFLLTGCNEQAISTDEQIDPVLVEYPVVYIERSINQAIEDNTTPVEFSARNPAEFNAGARLIVKNNAFADSPSTILTADLFADEQGVSQAIDIRDLSVSADGQSFLVSIRAPEIADADENEQPKWNIWRYQLSDKSFQPIISSEIVAEQGDDLMASFLPDGRIIFASTRQRLSRAILLDEGKPQYTAMNETGQDSAFNIHIMQADGSDIKQVSFNMSHDFYPLVLQDGRILYSRWDNMGGINKINLYRMNPDGTDNQLIYGWHSHQLTLDDENYDIEFVKPQQMPNGEILMLLASTDDELYQKRPVLINIEQFIDNQQALTNETSAISVQSAAQKDLFTDSLYNFNFSEEINTAGRLSHLYPLPDSSERYLLSWDLCRVIVEGEIKACGQLSKDQLAQEGLELASPWYELWLYNSKTNTQQIVAKTTEGNMLSEAIVMQATDNPAAFIADKSFGAGLIAELANEQAAAIHIRSVYDMDGVDSSIQPSNPQGILTLKDPSLTKAEDLPARFLRIVRGVPLPPREVKQISNTDFGRSRNQLMREIVGYTPIQPDGSVKVKIPANVPLAISILDANGQRIGGRHRQWISVNAGETLECHGCHSQQSELPHGRLEAQPASINAGANPGGVAFTNATPDIIPLLAQTMAEADEMLNGLAQLSADIHYLDKWSNPDVSTLNPEINYSYQELLTQAPAGADCFTNWNAYCRLQINYVDNIQPLWQLTRQVFDEQTAELLSDNTCSSCHGPLDSDNLAQVPAGQLDLSDSVSVDEVDHLTAYRELLFNDSEQEVIEGIVVDKLIEVLDDNGNIVFEVDAQGELILDTQGNPIPVLTNVTIPAILSTNGALQSRRFFQLFLEGRHEGMLSGHELKLLSEWLDIGGQYYNTPFYSQD
;
A
#
# COMPACT_ATOMS: atom_id res chain seq x y z
N MET A 1 -62.25 -78.04 -10.80
CA MET A 1 -61.10 -78.04 -9.88
C MET A 1 -60.42 -76.69 -10.01
N ASN A 2 -60.35 -75.93 -8.90
CA ASN A 2 -59.53 -74.73 -8.72
C ASN A 2 -58.02 -75.09 -8.83
N PRO A 3 -57.11 -74.17 -9.22
CA PRO A 3 -56.70 -73.07 -8.35
C PRO A 3 -56.37 -71.70 -9.00
N MET A 4 -56.15 -70.75 -8.08
CA MET A 4 -55.92 -69.31 -8.17
C MET A 4 -54.59 -68.85 -8.78
N SER A 5 -54.67 -67.67 -9.43
CA SER A 5 -53.83 -66.44 -9.34
C SER A 5 -52.31 -66.48 -9.57
N TRP A 6 -51.81 -65.66 -10.51
CA TRP A 6 -51.06 -64.42 -10.18
C TRP A 6 -50.85 -63.51 -11.42
N VAL A 7 -50.87 -62.21 -11.14
CA VAL A 7 -50.77 -61.04 -12.04
C VAL A 7 -49.34 -60.51 -11.97
N PHE A 8 -48.79 -60.03 -13.08
CA PHE A 8 -47.70 -59.05 -13.10
C PHE A 8 -48.01 -58.00 -14.18
N GLY A 9 -48.39 -56.80 -13.75
CA GLY A 9 -48.45 -55.60 -14.58
C GLY A 9 -47.44 -54.61 -14.02
N CYS A 10 -46.44 -54.24 -14.83
CA CYS A 10 -45.51 -53.16 -14.53
C CYS A 10 -46.20 -51.82 -14.83
N THR A 11 -46.31 -50.96 -13.81
CA THR A 11 -46.68 -49.55 -13.99
C THR A 11 -45.42 -48.72 -13.76
N LEU A 12 -44.96 -48.06 -14.83
CA LEU A 12 -43.86 -47.10 -14.82
C LEU A 12 -44.41 -45.79 -14.22
N ALA A 13 -43.88 -45.35 -13.07
CA ALA A 13 -44.22 -44.07 -12.45
C ALA A 13 -43.12 -43.05 -12.79
N ILE A 14 -43.50 -42.01 -13.54
CA ILE A 14 -42.68 -40.82 -13.82
C ILE A 14 -42.90 -39.87 -12.64
N PHE A 15 -41.84 -39.56 -11.89
CA PHE A 15 -41.84 -38.50 -10.88
C PHE A 15 -41.49 -37.16 -11.56
N LEU A 16 -42.46 -36.25 -11.62
CA LEU A 16 -42.26 -34.82 -11.86
C LEU A 16 -42.11 -34.15 -10.50
N LEU A 17 -40.91 -33.64 -10.19
CA LEU A 17 -40.67 -32.77 -9.04
C LEU A 17 -40.91 -31.32 -9.47
N THR A 18 -42.06 -30.76 -9.11
CA THR A 18 -42.34 -29.33 -9.15
C THR A 18 -42.06 -28.73 -7.78
N GLY A 19 -41.01 -27.93 -7.65
CA GLY A 19 -40.73 -27.15 -6.45
C GLY A 19 -41.55 -25.86 -6.46
N CYS A 20 -42.59 -25.79 -5.62
CA CYS A 20 -43.24 -24.52 -5.27
C CYS A 20 -42.60 -23.98 -3.99
N ASN A 21 -42.16 -22.73 -4.02
CA ASN A 21 -41.72 -21.96 -2.86
C ASN A 21 -42.80 -20.91 -2.57
N GLU A 22 -43.36 -20.86 -1.36
CA GLU A 22 -44.48 -19.98 -0.99
C GLU A 22 -44.04 -18.54 -0.60
N GLN A 23 -42.85 -18.12 -1.04
CA GLN A 23 -42.53 -16.70 -1.21
C GLN A 23 -42.68 -16.23 -2.68
N ALA A 24 -43.27 -17.05 -3.55
CA ALA A 24 -43.55 -16.70 -4.93
C ALA A 24 -44.66 -15.65 -5.04
N ILE A 25 -44.29 -14.54 -5.66
CA ILE A 25 -45.11 -13.44 -6.15
C ILE A 25 -46.28 -13.97 -7.01
N SER A 26 -47.38 -13.22 -7.00
CA SER A 26 -48.64 -13.49 -7.70
C SER A 26 -48.49 -13.98 -9.13
N THR A 27 -49.26 -15.01 -9.46
CA THR A 27 -49.45 -15.58 -10.80
C THR A 27 -49.99 -14.54 -11.79
N ASP A 28 -49.09 -13.98 -12.59
CA ASP A 28 -49.28 -13.62 -13.99
C ASP A 28 -47.87 -13.59 -14.62
N GLU A 29 -47.41 -14.72 -15.17
CA GLU A 29 -46.17 -14.79 -15.95
C GLU A 29 -46.35 -14.03 -17.27
N GLN A 30 -46.22 -12.71 -17.20
CA GLN A 30 -45.84 -11.92 -18.36
C GLN A 30 -44.32 -12.06 -18.49
N ILE A 31 -43.88 -12.88 -19.44
CA ILE A 31 -42.46 -13.02 -19.82
C ILE A 31 -41.93 -11.61 -20.12
N ASP A 32 -40.91 -11.18 -19.37
CA ASP A 32 -40.28 -9.87 -19.52
C ASP A 32 -39.71 -9.75 -20.96
N PRO A 33 -40.19 -8.78 -21.77
CA PRO A 33 -39.78 -8.65 -23.17
C PRO A 33 -38.31 -8.22 -23.36
N VAL A 34 -37.58 -7.84 -22.30
CA VAL A 34 -36.16 -7.48 -22.38
C VAL A 34 -35.23 -8.69 -22.14
N LEU A 35 -35.78 -9.87 -21.87
CA LEU A 35 -35.04 -11.13 -21.64
C LEU A 35 -34.50 -11.78 -22.95
N VAL A 36 -34.51 -11.06 -24.08
CA VAL A 36 -34.69 -11.68 -25.40
C VAL A 36 -33.47 -11.65 -26.34
N GLU A 37 -32.44 -10.81 -26.19
CA GLU A 37 -31.50 -10.59 -27.33
C GLU A 37 -29.98 -10.69 -27.07
N TYR A 38 -29.47 -10.56 -25.84
CA TYR A 38 -28.02 -10.45 -25.61
C TYR A 38 -27.38 -11.72 -25.06
N PRO A 39 -26.19 -12.11 -25.54
CA PRO A 39 -25.41 -13.19 -24.95
C PRO A 39 -25.04 -12.93 -23.49
N VAL A 40 -25.06 -13.98 -22.68
CA VAL A 40 -24.58 -13.97 -21.29
C VAL A 40 -23.28 -14.77 -21.23
N VAL A 41 -22.25 -14.21 -20.61
CA VAL A 41 -20.94 -14.87 -20.45
C VAL A 41 -20.71 -15.08 -18.96
N TYR A 42 -20.26 -16.26 -18.56
CA TYR A 42 -19.98 -16.56 -17.16
C TYR A 42 -18.85 -17.57 -17.00
N ILE A 43 -18.20 -17.49 -15.84
CA ILE A 43 -17.15 -18.41 -15.40
C ILE A 43 -17.79 -19.42 -14.45
N GLU A 44 -17.62 -20.70 -14.74
CA GLU A 44 -17.93 -21.78 -13.81
C GLU A 44 -16.62 -22.40 -13.33
N ARG A 45 -16.47 -22.60 -12.04
CA ARG A 45 -15.27 -23.18 -11.44
C ARG A 45 -15.59 -24.15 -10.33
N SER A 46 -14.63 -25.03 -10.01
CA SER A 46 -14.69 -25.80 -8.77
C SER A 46 -14.47 -24.89 -7.56
N ILE A 47 -15.16 -25.22 -6.46
CA ILE A 47 -14.97 -24.56 -5.16
C ILE A 47 -13.89 -25.25 -4.31
N ASN A 48 -13.32 -26.33 -4.82
CA ASN A 48 -12.22 -27.05 -4.20
C ASN A 48 -11.15 -27.35 -5.25
N GLN A 49 -9.91 -27.41 -4.80
CA GLN A 49 -8.75 -27.83 -5.59
C GLN A 49 -8.07 -29.04 -4.95
N ALA A 50 -7.35 -29.81 -5.77
CA ALA A 50 -6.60 -30.97 -5.32
C ALA A 50 -5.11 -30.59 -5.21
N ILE A 51 -4.56 -30.60 -4.01
CA ILE A 51 -3.16 -30.30 -3.71
C ILE A 51 -2.58 -31.51 -2.96
N GLU A 52 -1.53 -32.14 -3.52
CA GLU A 52 -0.77 -33.23 -2.87
C GLU A 52 -1.66 -34.30 -2.19
N ASP A 53 -2.64 -34.83 -2.92
CA ASP A 53 -3.64 -35.82 -2.46
C ASP A 53 -4.70 -35.32 -1.44
N ASN A 54 -4.69 -34.04 -1.07
CA ASN A 54 -5.73 -33.40 -0.25
C ASN A 54 -6.67 -32.54 -1.11
N THR A 55 -7.93 -32.46 -0.69
CA THR A 55 -8.90 -31.50 -1.23
C THR A 55 -8.96 -30.30 -0.31
N THR A 56 -8.65 -29.12 -0.83
CA THR A 56 -8.73 -27.84 -0.09
C THR A 56 -9.70 -26.90 -0.81
N PRO A 57 -10.35 -25.97 -0.10
CA PRO A 57 -11.08 -24.87 -0.74
C PRO A 57 -10.18 -24.05 -1.66
N VAL A 58 -10.78 -23.36 -2.63
CA VAL A 58 -10.08 -22.32 -3.40
C VAL A 58 -10.11 -21.01 -2.62
N GLU A 59 -9.02 -20.25 -2.68
CA GLU A 59 -8.90 -18.97 -1.97
C GLU A 59 -8.88 -17.82 -2.99
N PHE A 60 -9.44 -16.67 -2.60
CA PHE A 60 -9.44 -15.47 -3.46
C PHE A 60 -8.87 -14.28 -2.72
N SER A 61 -7.57 -14.33 -2.43
CA SER A 61 -6.91 -13.25 -1.71
C SER A 61 -6.80 -11.98 -2.55
N ALA A 62 -7.24 -10.86 -1.98
CA ALA A 62 -6.97 -9.55 -2.56
C ALA A 62 -5.46 -9.17 -2.48
N ARG A 63 -4.70 -9.87 -1.63
CA ARG A 63 -3.26 -9.67 -1.42
C ARG A 63 -2.39 -10.51 -2.33
N ASN A 64 -2.93 -11.60 -2.89
CA ASN A 64 -2.27 -12.41 -3.91
C ASN A 64 -3.14 -12.49 -5.20
N PRO A 65 -3.16 -11.43 -6.02
CA PRO A 65 -4.02 -11.41 -7.21
C PRO A 65 -3.69 -12.47 -8.27
N ALA A 66 -2.46 -12.99 -8.27
CA ALA A 66 -1.97 -13.96 -9.25
C ALA A 66 -2.20 -15.42 -8.83
N GLU A 67 -2.77 -15.66 -7.65
CA GLU A 67 -3.10 -16.99 -7.14
C GLU A 67 -3.86 -17.83 -8.18
N PHE A 68 -3.40 -19.07 -8.35
CA PHE A 68 -3.93 -19.99 -9.34
C PHE A 68 -4.88 -21.01 -8.72
N ASN A 69 -6.16 -20.91 -9.08
CA ASN A 69 -7.21 -21.81 -8.64
C ASN A 69 -7.68 -22.69 -9.82
N ALA A 70 -7.02 -23.82 -10.02
CA ALA A 70 -7.29 -24.70 -11.16
C ALA A 70 -8.73 -25.23 -11.17
N GLY A 71 -9.36 -25.27 -12.36
CA GLY A 71 -10.67 -25.91 -12.56
C GLY A 71 -11.77 -24.96 -13.02
N ALA A 72 -11.43 -23.86 -13.70
CA ALA A 72 -12.37 -22.92 -14.27
C ALA A 72 -12.66 -23.20 -15.76
N ARG A 73 -13.88 -22.86 -16.22
CA ARG A 73 -14.29 -22.87 -17.62
C ARG A 73 -15.12 -21.64 -17.98
N LEU A 74 -14.90 -21.11 -19.18
CA LEU A 74 -15.62 -19.93 -19.67
C LEU A 74 -16.73 -20.34 -20.61
N ILE A 75 -17.94 -19.86 -20.35
CA ILE A 75 -19.15 -20.27 -21.06
C ILE A 75 -19.85 -19.04 -21.65
N VAL A 76 -20.21 -19.12 -22.93
CA VAL A 76 -21.09 -18.14 -23.59
C VAL A 76 -22.44 -18.79 -23.85
N LYS A 77 -23.49 -18.12 -23.41
CA LYS A 77 -24.89 -18.51 -23.61
C LYS A 77 -25.59 -17.50 -24.51
N ASN A 78 -26.41 -17.97 -25.45
CA ASN A 78 -27.01 -17.09 -26.44
C ASN A 78 -27.92 -15.99 -25.85
N ASN A 79 -28.54 -16.26 -24.71
CA ASN A 79 -29.34 -15.30 -23.93
C ASN A 79 -29.59 -15.83 -22.51
N ALA A 80 -30.33 -15.06 -21.71
CA ALA A 80 -30.59 -15.35 -20.31
C ALA A 80 -31.62 -16.48 -20.04
N PHE A 81 -32.24 -17.09 -21.06
CA PHE A 81 -33.18 -18.20 -20.84
C PHE A 81 -32.47 -19.44 -20.30
N ALA A 82 -33.05 -20.11 -19.29
CA ALA A 82 -32.46 -21.28 -18.63
C ALA A 82 -32.03 -22.39 -19.60
N ASP A 83 -32.83 -22.66 -20.63
CA ASP A 83 -32.59 -23.72 -21.63
C ASP A 83 -31.88 -23.21 -22.91
N SER A 84 -31.40 -21.97 -22.92
CA SER A 84 -30.70 -21.40 -24.07
C SER A 84 -29.40 -22.15 -24.36
N PRO A 85 -29.06 -22.44 -25.63
CA PRO A 85 -27.80 -23.10 -25.97
C PRO A 85 -26.59 -22.32 -25.43
N SER A 86 -25.63 -23.06 -24.89
CA SER A 86 -24.35 -22.54 -24.41
C SER A 86 -23.18 -23.21 -25.12
N THR A 87 -22.03 -22.54 -25.13
CA THR A 87 -20.76 -23.02 -25.69
C THR A 87 -19.66 -22.77 -24.67
N ILE A 88 -18.84 -23.80 -24.39
CA ILE A 88 -17.65 -23.68 -23.55
C ILE A 88 -16.52 -23.17 -24.46
N LEU A 89 -16.07 -21.93 -24.27
CA LEU A 89 -15.04 -21.33 -25.13
C LEU A 89 -13.65 -21.90 -24.88
N THR A 90 -13.41 -22.47 -23.70
CA THR A 90 -12.09 -22.93 -23.25
C THR A 90 -11.88 -24.43 -23.35
N ALA A 91 -12.87 -25.18 -23.87
CA ALA A 91 -12.86 -26.64 -23.88
C ALA A 91 -11.63 -27.25 -24.57
N ASP A 92 -11.12 -26.59 -25.61
CA ASP A 92 -10.04 -27.10 -26.46
C ASP A 92 -8.79 -26.19 -26.45
N LEU A 93 -8.68 -25.24 -25.52
CA LEU A 93 -7.54 -24.30 -25.51
C LEU A 93 -6.24 -24.94 -25.02
N PHE A 94 -6.33 -25.75 -23.97
CA PHE A 94 -5.19 -26.39 -23.33
C PHE A 94 -5.48 -27.88 -23.19
N ALA A 95 -4.93 -28.66 -24.10
CA ALA A 95 -5.01 -30.11 -24.09
C ALA A 95 -3.61 -30.70 -24.04
N ASP A 96 -3.45 -31.80 -23.32
CA ASP A 96 -2.20 -32.55 -23.30
C ASP A 96 -1.90 -33.23 -24.65
N GLU A 97 -0.75 -33.90 -24.76
CA GLU A 97 -0.36 -34.61 -25.99
C GLU A 97 -1.36 -35.72 -26.40
N GLN A 98 -2.22 -36.17 -25.47
CA GLN A 98 -3.25 -37.16 -25.69
C GLN A 98 -4.63 -36.54 -26.01
N GLY A 99 -4.73 -35.21 -26.06
CA GLY A 99 -5.95 -34.46 -26.34
C GLY A 99 -6.90 -34.35 -25.15
N VAL A 100 -6.41 -34.56 -23.92
CA VAL A 100 -7.20 -34.39 -22.70
C VAL A 100 -7.09 -32.95 -22.23
N SER A 101 -8.25 -32.29 -22.05
CA SER A 101 -8.31 -30.92 -21.50
C SER A 101 -7.67 -30.87 -20.12
N GLN A 102 -6.77 -29.92 -19.94
CA GLN A 102 -6.10 -29.67 -18.67
C GLN A 102 -6.83 -28.60 -17.86
N ALA A 103 -6.64 -28.60 -16.54
CA ALA A 103 -7.27 -27.65 -15.65
C ALA A 103 -6.59 -26.27 -15.76
N ILE A 104 -7.39 -25.24 -16.01
CA ILE A 104 -6.96 -23.85 -16.12
C ILE A 104 -7.65 -23.00 -15.07
N ASP A 105 -7.21 -21.75 -14.92
CA ASP A 105 -7.92 -20.74 -14.14
C ASP A 105 -8.26 -19.54 -15.02
N ILE A 106 -9.38 -18.88 -14.69
CA ILE A 106 -10.04 -17.85 -15.48
C ILE A 106 -10.64 -16.84 -14.52
N ARG A 107 -10.43 -15.54 -14.77
CA ARG A 107 -11.02 -14.45 -13.97
C ARG A 107 -11.11 -13.13 -14.73
N ASP A 108 -11.85 -12.19 -14.17
CA ASP A 108 -11.89 -10.78 -14.55
C ASP A 108 -12.48 -10.54 -15.93
N LEU A 109 -13.80 -10.76 -16.03
CA LEU A 109 -14.58 -10.46 -17.22
C LEU A 109 -14.84 -8.95 -17.34
N SER A 110 -14.62 -8.40 -18.53
CA SER A 110 -14.92 -7.00 -18.84
C SER A 110 -15.51 -6.87 -20.24
N VAL A 111 -16.62 -6.16 -20.39
CA VAL A 111 -17.35 -6.00 -21.66
C VAL A 111 -17.02 -4.66 -22.32
N SER A 112 -16.93 -4.64 -23.65
CA SER A 112 -16.78 -3.39 -24.40
C SER A 112 -18.05 -2.54 -24.32
N ALA A 113 -17.91 -1.22 -24.44
CA ALA A 113 -19.03 -0.29 -24.34
C ALA A 113 -20.14 -0.54 -25.40
N ASP A 114 -19.80 -1.13 -26.54
CA ASP A 114 -20.76 -1.51 -27.60
C ASP A 114 -21.36 -2.92 -27.43
N GLY A 115 -20.94 -3.66 -26.40
CA GLY A 115 -21.36 -5.04 -26.13
C GLY A 115 -20.89 -6.06 -27.17
N GLN A 116 -19.99 -5.69 -28.09
CA GLN A 116 -19.56 -6.59 -29.18
C GLN A 116 -18.34 -7.43 -28.85
N SER A 117 -17.62 -7.12 -27.77
CA SER A 117 -16.41 -7.81 -27.36
C SER A 117 -16.33 -7.92 -25.83
N PHE A 118 -15.59 -8.89 -25.33
CA PHE A 118 -15.21 -8.93 -23.92
C PHE A 118 -13.74 -9.32 -23.76
N LEU A 119 -13.16 -8.91 -22.63
CA LEU A 119 -11.85 -9.32 -22.13
C LEU A 119 -12.02 -10.31 -20.98
N VAL A 120 -11.05 -11.20 -20.84
CA VAL A 120 -10.95 -12.16 -19.74
C VAL A 120 -9.49 -12.52 -19.52
N SER A 121 -9.10 -12.80 -18.28
CA SER A 121 -7.76 -13.27 -17.96
C SER A 121 -7.76 -14.78 -17.80
N ILE A 122 -6.81 -15.47 -18.41
CA ILE A 122 -6.68 -16.93 -18.37
C ILE A 122 -5.22 -17.27 -18.03
N ARG A 123 -5.03 -18.19 -17.09
CA ARG A 123 -3.74 -18.82 -16.83
C ARG A 123 -3.76 -20.26 -17.33
N ALA A 124 -2.72 -20.63 -18.06
CA ALA A 124 -2.53 -21.99 -18.53
C ALA A 124 -2.30 -22.97 -17.35
N PRO A 125 -2.46 -24.28 -17.55
CA PRO A 125 -2.23 -25.27 -16.50
C PRO A 125 -0.81 -25.20 -15.95
N GLU A 126 -0.66 -25.54 -14.67
CA GLU A 126 0.67 -25.67 -14.08
C GLU A 126 1.50 -26.75 -14.78
N ILE A 127 2.78 -26.45 -14.93
CA ILE A 127 3.76 -27.39 -15.46
C ILE A 127 4.29 -28.19 -14.27
N ALA A 128 4.07 -29.50 -14.30
CA ALA A 128 4.56 -30.40 -13.26
C ALA A 128 6.09 -30.30 -13.14
N ASP A 129 6.58 -30.26 -11.89
CA ASP A 129 8.00 -30.19 -11.53
C ASP A 129 8.76 -28.93 -12.04
N ALA A 130 8.07 -27.91 -12.56
CA ALA A 130 8.69 -26.66 -12.98
C ALA A 130 8.82 -25.66 -11.82
N ASP A 131 9.91 -24.90 -11.83
CA ASP A 131 10.13 -23.82 -10.87
C ASP A 131 9.08 -22.71 -11.03
N GLU A 132 8.80 -21.94 -9.97
CA GLU A 132 7.76 -20.88 -9.97
C GLU A 132 7.93 -19.84 -11.09
N ASN A 133 9.18 -19.52 -11.43
CA ASN A 133 9.52 -18.59 -12.50
C ASN A 133 9.35 -19.18 -13.92
N GLU A 134 9.24 -20.49 -14.04
CA GLU A 134 8.96 -21.23 -15.27
C GLU A 134 7.46 -21.53 -15.43
N GLN A 135 6.67 -21.35 -14.37
CA GLN A 135 5.22 -21.53 -14.44
C GLN A 135 4.57 -20.49 -15.38
N PRO A 136 3.52 -20.89 -16.14
CA PRO A 136 2.82 -19.98 -17.04
C PRO A 136 2.27 -18.74 -16.34
N LYS A 137 2.23 -17.64 -17.09
CA LYS A 137 1.69 -16.36 -16.62
C LYS A 137 0.23 -16.17 -17.00
N TRP A 138 -0.44 -15.31 -16.23
CA TRP A 138 -1.77 -14.83 -16.57
C TRP A 138 -1.75 -14.02 -17.86
N ASN A 139 -2.66 -14.33 -18.78
CA ASN A 139 -2.75 -13.68 -20.09
C ASN A 139 -4.15 -13.14 -20.34
N ILE A 140 -4.25 -11.99 -21.02
CA ILE A 140 -5.52 -11.38 -21.40
C ILE A 140 -5.98 -11.90 -22.77
N TRP A 141 -7.22 -12.38 -22.83
CA TRP A 141 -7.89 -12.87 -24.02
C TRP A 141 -9.04 -11.97 -24.41
N ARG A 142 -9.33 -11.91 -25.72
CA ARG A 142 -10.46 -11.16 -26.27
C ARG A 142 -11.38 -12.10 -27.04
N TYR A 143 -12.67 -11.99 -26.78
CA TYR A 143 -13.72 -12.54 -27.62
C TYR A 143 -14.37 -11.45 -28.48
N GLN A 144 -14.69 -11.77 -29.73
CA GLN A 144 -15.45 -10.90 -30.63
C GLN A 144 -16.75 -11.58 -31.06
N LEU A 145 -17.89 -10.92 -30.86
CA LEU A 145 -19.21 -11.51 -31.12
C LEU A 145 -19.51 -11.71 -32.61
N SER A 146 -19.02 -10.81 -33.47
CA SER A 146 -19.35 -10.77 -34.89
C SER A 146 -18.82 -11.96 -35.69
N ASP A 147 -17.61 -12.43 -35.34
CA ASP A 147 -16.96 -13.58 -35.98
C ASP A 147 -16.74 -14.77 -35.03
N LYS A 148 -17.10 -14.61 -33.75
CA LYS A 148 -16.90 -15.58 -32.67
C LYS A 148 -15.43 -15.96 -32.45
N SER A 149 -14.50 -15.07 -32.79
CA SER A 149 -13.07 -15.28 -32.51
C SER A 149 -12.79 -15.16 -31.02
N PHE A 150 -11.95 -16.06 -30.50
CA PHE A 150 -11.44 -16.04 -29.13
C PHE A 150 -9.93 -16.27 -29.16
N GLN A 151 -9.14 -15.28 -28.76
CA GLN A 151 -7.68 -15.31 -28.92
C GLN A 151 -6.98 -14.46 -27.85
N PRO A 152 -5.71 -14.76 -27.52
CA PRO A 152 -4.91 -13.90 -26.66
C PRO A 152 -4.68 -12.56 -27.34
N ILE A 153 -4.65 -11.48 -26.57
CA ILE A 153 -4.41 -10.13 -27.11
C ILE A 153 -2.94 -9.95 -27.47
N ILE A 154 -2.05 -10.38 -26.58
CA ILE A 154 -0.61 -10.40 -26.83
C ILE A 154 -0.31 -11.67 -27.63
N SER A 155 -0.17 -11.52 -28.94
CA SER A 155 0.00 -12.68 -29.84
C SER A 155 1.34 -13.39 -29.74
N SER A 156 2.35 -12.75 -29.15
CA SER A 156 3.69 -13.32 -28.99
C SER A 156 3.80 -13.99 -27.62
N GLU A 157 3.90 -15.31 -27.58
CA GLU A 157 4.09 -16.10 -26.35
C GLU A 157 5.26 -15.57 -25.50
N ILE A 158 6.39 -15.25 -26.13
CA ILE A 158 7.56 -14.69 -25.43
C ILE A 158 7.28 -13.34 -24.75
N VAL A 159 6.33 -12.55 -25.28
CA VAL A 159 5.97 -11.24 -24.70
C VAL A 159 4.88 -11.44 -23.65
N ALA A 160 3.90 -12.31 -23.92
CA ALA A 160 2.87 -12.75 -22.99
C ALA A 160 3.49 -13.20 -21.66
N GLU A 161 4.47 -14.10 -21.70
CA GLU A 161 5.11 -14.67 -20.50
C GLU A 161 6.08 -13.74 -19.75
N GLN A 162 6.12 -12.43 -20.04
CA GLN A 162 6.98 -11.47 -19.31
C GLN A 162 6.34 -10.91 -18.02
N GLY A 163 5.10 -11.27 -17.72
CA GLY A 163 4.42 -10.90 -16.48
C GLY A 163 2.97 -11.38 -16.49
N ASP A 164 2.38 -11.42 -15.31
CA ASP A 164 0.98 -11.77 -15.10
C ASP A 164 0.10 -10.58 -15.46
N ASP A 165 -0.70 -10.70 -16.52
CA ASP A 165 -1.60 -9.65 -17.00
C ASP A 165 -3.04 -9.99 -16.65
N LEU A 166 -3.65 -9.14 -15.82
CA LEU A 166 -4.96 -9.37 -15.20
C LEU A 166 -5.85 -8.12 -15.27
N MET A 167 -7.15 -8.30 -14.99
CA MET A 167 -8.08 -7.20 -14.67
C MET A 167 -8.20 -6.14 -15.77
N ALA A 168 -8.30 -6.58 -17.01
CA ALA A 168 -8.30 -5.70 -18.16
C ALA A 168 -9.66 -5.02 -18.41
N SER A 169 -9.63 -3.75 -18.85
CA SER A 169 -10.80 -2.96 -19.23
C SER A 169 -10.53 -2.20 -20.54
N PHE A 170 -11.59 -1.91 -21.29
CA PHE A 170 -11.50 -1.12 -22.53
C PHE A 170 -11.48 0.38 -22.25
N LEU A 171 -10.56 1.10 -22.87
CA LEU A 171 -10.57 2.57 -22.92
C LEU A 171 -11.40 3.08 -24.10
N PRO A 172 -11.99 4.30 -24.02
CA PRO A 172 -12.84 4.86 -25.08
C PRO A 172 -12.16 5.07 -26.43
N ASP A 173 -10.83 5.16 -26.45
CA ASP A 173 -10.02 5.30 -27.66
C ASP A 173 -9.58 3.95 -28.27
N GLY A 174 -10.05 2.84 -27.69
CA GLY A 174 -9.75 1.47 -28.13
C GLY A 174 -8.51 0.86 -27.49
N ARG A 175 -7.74 1.60 -26.69
CA ARG A 175 -6.67 1.03 -25.86
C ARG A 175 -7.27 0.12 -24.78
N ILE A 176 -6.40 -0.65 -24.14
CA ILE A 176 -6.76 -1.53 -23.02
C ILE A 176 -5.93 -1.10 -21.81
N ILE A 177 -6.59 -0.96 -20.66
CA ILE A 177 -5.95 -0.73 -19.36
C ILE A 177 -6.06 -1.99 -18.51
N PHE A 178 -5.01 -2.35 -17.78
CA PHE A 178 -4.93 -3.63 -17.05
C PHE A 178 -3.92 -3.55 -15.90
N ALA A 179 -3.94 -4.52 -14.99
CA ALA A 179 -2.93 -4.65 -13.93
C ALA A 179 -1.89 -5.70 -14.34
N SER A 180 -0.61 -5.45 -14.07
CA SER A 180 0.46 -6.36 -14.46
C SER A 180 1.71 -6.33 -13.57
N THR A 181 2.40 -7.47 -13.47
CA THR A 181 3.71 -7.62 -12.81
C THR A 181 4.91 -7.30 -13.71
N ARG A 182 4.70 -6.89 -14.97
CA ARG A 182 5.78 -6.61 -15.94
C ARG A 182 6.82 -5.58 -15.48
N GLN A 183 6.35 -4.51 -14.82
CA GLN A 183 7.16 -3.43 -14.23
C GLN A 183 8.29 -2.90 -15.13
N ARG A 184 8.04 -2.79 -16.45
CA ARG A 184 9.11 -2.57 -17.44
C ARG A 184 9.84 -1.25 -17.24
N LEU A 185 9.10 -0.18 -16.90
CA LEU A 185 9.70 1.13 -16.67
C LEU A 185 10.44 1.15 -15.33
N SER A 186 9.86 0.59 -14.26
CA SER A 186 10.57 0.44 -12.98
C SER A 186 11.89 -0.31 -13.13
N ARG A 187 11.93 -1.38 -13.93
CA ARG A 187 13.15 -2.15 -14.25
C ARG A 187 14.18 -1.35 -15.04
N ALA A 188 13.74 -0.53 -15.99
CA ALA A 188 14.63 0.38 -16.72
C ALA A 188 15.24 1.41 -15.76
N ILE A 189 14.42 2.00 -14.90
CA ILE A 189 14.88 2.94 -13.87
C ILE A 189 15.92 2.26 -12.98
N LEU A 190 15.68 1.05 -12.45
CA LEU A 190 16.65 0.31 -11.63
C LEU A 190 18.03 0.21 -12.31
N LEU A 191 18.06 -0.09 -13.62
CA LEU A 191 19.31 -0.15 -14.37
C LEU A 191 20.02 1.21 -14.44
N ASP A 192 19.27 2.27 -14.69
CA ASP A 192 19.80 3.65 -14.67
C ASP A 192 20.26 4.07 -13.26
N GLU A 193 19.74 3.42 -12.21
CA GLU A 193 20.23 3.57 -10.84
C GLU A 193 21.51 2.77 -10.53
N GLY A 194 22.01 2.00 -11.48
CA GLY A 194 23.15 1.10 -11.27
C GLY A 194 22.80 -0.21 -10.57
N LYS A 195 21.51 -0.58 -10.51
CA LYS A 195 21.02 -1.83 -9.90
C LYS A 195 20.74 -2.88 -11.00
N PRO A 196 20.79 -4.18 -10.68
CA PRO A 196 20.30 -5.22 -11.58
C PRO A 196 18.82 -5.01 -11.95
N GLN A 197 18.40 -5.47 -13.13
CA GLN A 197 17.00 -5.45 -13.52
C GLN A 197 16.26 -6.64 -12.94
N TYR A 198 15.20 -6.38 -12.17
CA TYR A 198 14.33 -7.41 -11.61
C TYR A 198 12.90 -6.89 -11.45
N THR A 199 11.92 -7.80 -11.49
CA THR A 199 10.54 -7.49 -11.11
C THR A 199 10.49 -7.36 -9.59
N ALA A 200 10.06 -6.21 -9.08
CA ALA A 200 10.05 -5.98 -7.65
C ALA A 200 8.92 -6.74 -6.96
N MET A 201 9.21 -7.25 -5.77
CA MET A 201 8.20 -7.82 -4.88
C MET A 201 7.38 -6.72 -4.21
N ASN A 202 6.16 -7.07 -3.78
CA ASN A 202 5.33 -6.28 -2.88
C ASN A 202 6.03 -6.05 -1.53
N GLU A 203 5.52 -5.14 -0.69
CA GLU A 203 6.19 -4.76 0.56
C GLU A 203 6.24 -5.89 1.62
N THR A 204 5.42 -6.94 1.49
CA THR A 204 5.54 -8.14 2.33
C THR A 204 6.71 -9.04 1.90
N GLY A 205 7.12 -8.91 0.63
CA GLY A 205 8.20 -9.67 0.01
C GLY A 205 7.81 -11.10 -0.36
N GLN A 206 6.51 -11.35 -0.56
CA GLN A 206 5.99 -12.68 -0.95
C GLN A 206 5.77 -12.78 -2.46
N ASP A 207 5.15 -11.78 -3.08
CA ASP A 207 4.71 -11.83 -4.47
C ASP A 207 5.19 -10.62 -5.27
N SER A 208 5.20 -10.73 -6.60
CA SER A 208 5.50 -9.59 -7.48
C SER A 208 4.45 -8.49 -7.34
N ALA A 209 4.90 -7.24 -7.22
CA ALA A 209 4.00 -6.08 -7.16
C ALA A 209 3.24 -5.92 -8.49
N PHE A 210 1.95 -5.61 -8.39
CA PHE A 210 1.09 -5.31 -9.54
C PHE A 210 1.03 -3.80 -9.73
N ASN A 211 1.22 -3.31 -10.95
CA ASN A 211 0.99 -1.93 -11.29
C ASN A 211 0.08 -1.81 -12.51
N ILE A 212 -0.54 -0.66 -12.71
CA ILE A 212 -1.44 -0.43 -13.83
C ILE A 212 -0.64 -0.14 -15.09
N HIS A 213 -1.08 -0.74 -16.19
CA HIS A 213 -0.50 -0.63 -17.51
C HIS A 213 -1.58 -0.34 -18.56
N ILE A 214 -1.17 0.25 -19.67
CA ILE A 214 -1.99 0.41 -20.88
C ILE A 214 -1.32 -0.26 -22.07
N MET A 215 -2.11 -0.71 -23.04
CA MET A 215 -1.64 -1.22 -24.34
C MET A 215 -2.58 -0.84 -25.47
N GLN A 216 -2.11 -0.95 -26.71
CA GLN A 216 -2.97 -0.81 -27.89
C GLN A 216 -3.96 -1.98 -27.99
N ALA A 217 -5.01 -1.80 -28.79
CA ALA A 217 -6.04 -2.82 -29.03
C ALA A 217 -5.51 -4.17 -29.57
N ASP A 218 -4.30 -4.18 -30.11
CA ASP A 218 -3.61 -5.34 -30.67
C ASP A 218 -2.54 -5.94 -29.74
N GLY A 219 -2.46 -5.46 -28.49
CA GLY A 219 -1.48 -5.93 -27.50
C GLY A 219 -0.09 -5.31 -27.61
N SER A 220 0.12 -4.36 -28.52
CA SER A 220 1.41 -3.65 -28.66
C SER A 220 1.52 -2.42 -27.74
N ASP A 221 2.72 -1.83 -27.68
CA ASP A 221 3.03 -0.58 -26.95
C ASP A 221 2.57 -0.57 -25.48
N ILE A 222 2.88 -1.67 -24.77
CA ILE A 222 2.60 -1.80 -23.33
C ILE A 222 3.40 -0.74 -22.54
N LYS A 223 2.70 0.08 -21.76
CA LYS A 223 3.27 1.14 -20.91
C LYS A 223 2.77 1.02 -19.48
N GLN A 224 3.67 1.14 -18.53
CA GLN A 224 3.35 1.25 -17.10
C GLN A 224 2.92 2.68 -16.77
N VAL A 225 1.84 2.84 -16.02
CA VAL A 225 1.26 4.15 -15.67
C VAL A 225 1.12 4.36 -14.15
N SER A 226 1.42 3.35 -13.33
CA SER A 226 1.47 3.49 -11.86
C SER A 226 2.72 2.82 -11.25
N PHE A 227 3.14 3.26 -10.06
CA PHE A 227 4.46 2.95 -9.47
C PHE A 227 4.43 2.69 -7.96
N ASN A 228 3.33 2.11 -7.45
CA ASN A 228 3.25 1.69 -6.05
C ASN A 228 4.23 0.52 -5.77
N MET A 229 4.70 0.40 -4.53
CA MET A 229 5.56 -0.71 -4.08
C MET A 229 4.77 -1.97 -3.70
N SER A 230 3.46 -1.85 -3.50
CA SER A 230 2.53 -2.97 -3.33
C SER A 230 1.65 -3.09 -4.59
N HIS A 231 0.37 -3.44 -4.47
CA HIS A 231 -0.50 -3.61 -5.64
C HIS A 231 -1.28 -2.34 -6.00
N ASP A 232 -1.30 -1.97 -7.28
CA ASP A 232 -2.32 -1.14 -7.94
C ASP A 232 -3.04 -2.00 -8.98
N PHE A 233 -4.35 -2.19 -8.82
CA PHE A 233 -5.08 -3.27 -9.46
C PHE A 233 -6.59 -2.98 -9.57
N TYR A 234 -7.32 -3.83 -10.31
CA TYR A 234 -8.73 -3.64 -10.67
C TYR A 234 -9.08 -2.26 -11.26
N PRO A 235 -8.46 -1.84 -12.40
CA PRO A 235 -8.80 -0.58 -13.04
C PRO A 235 -10.21 -0.60 -13.65
N LEU A 236 -11.08 0.26 -13.13
CA LEU A 236 -12.41 0.56 -13.65
C LEU A 236 -12.38 1.88 -14.43
N VAL A 237 -12.80 1.84 -15.69
CA VAL A 237 -12.98 3.04 -16.51
C VAL A 237 -14.34 3.66 -16.16
N LEU A 238 -14.33 4.84 -15.55
CA LEU A 238 -15.54 5.56 -15.17
C LEU A 238 -16.20 6.21 -16.39
N GLN A 239 -17.50 6.50 -16.26
CA GLN A 239 -18.29 7.24 -17.26
C GLN A 239 -17.69 8.60 -17.64
N ASP A 240 -16.93 9.23 -16.74
CA ASP A 240 -16.24 10.50 -17.01
C ASP A 240 -14.86 10.35 -17.69
N GLY A 241 -14.43 9.11 -17.95
CA GLY A 241 -13.17 8.77 -18.61
C GLY A 241 -11.99 8.56 -17.68
N ARG A 242 -12.11 8.89 -16.39
CA ARG A 242 -11.05 8.64 -15.40
C ARG A 242 -11.03 7.17 -14.98
N ILE A 243 -9.93 6.75 -14.40
CA ILE A 243 -9.72 5.37 -13.94
C ILE A 243 -9.86 5.33 -12.43
N LEU A 244 -10.87 4.65 -11.90
CA LEU A 244 -10.98 4.31 -10.48
C LEU A 244 -10.33 2.94 -10.28
N TYR A 245 -9.49 2.77 -9.25
CA TYR A 245 -8.79 1.51 -9.04
C TYR A 245 -8.51 1.25 -7.56
N SER A 246 -8.20 0.00 -7.23
CA SER A 246 -7.82 -0.45 -5.89
C SER A 246 -6.30 -0.35 -5.71
N ARG A 247 -5.85 0.30 -4.63
CA ARG A 247 -4.44 0.36 -4.24
C ARG A 247 -4.25 -0.27 -2.87
N TRP A 248 -3.30 -1.19 -2.75
CA TRP A 248 -2.80 -1.65 -1.45
C TRP A 248 -1.76 -0.68 -0.89
N ASP A 249 -2.13 0.01 0.17
CA ASP A 249 -1.23 0.81 0.98
C ASP A 249 -0.63 -0.08 2.09
N ASN A 250 0.67 -0.38 2.01
CA ASN A 250 1.39 -1.26 2.94
C ASN A 250 2.64 -0.61 3.57
N MET A 251 2.82 0.69 3.38
CA MET A 251 4.01 1.38 3.87
C MET A 251 4.02 1.47 5.41
N GLY A 252 5.09 0.97 6.04
CA GLY A 252 5.35 1.23 7.46
C GLY A 252 4.33 0.60 8.41
N GLY A 253 3.82 -0.59 8.07
CA GLY A 253 2.86 -1.37 8.87
C GLY A 253 1.40 -0.98 8.67
N ILE A 254 1.08 -0.13 7.69
CA ILE A 254 -0.29 0.02 7.19
C ILE A 254 -0.64 -1.27 6.44
N ASN A 255 -1.91 -1.67 6.42
CA ASN A 255 -2.38 -2.80 5.62
C ASN A 255 -3.83 -2.55 5.20
N LYS A 256 -4.04 -1.79 4.12
CA LYS A 256 -5.37 -1.34 3.67
C LYS A 256 -5.45 -1.29 2.15
N ILE A 257 -6.59 -1.66 1.56
CA ILE A 257 -6.92 -1.37 0.16
C ILE A 257 -7.87 -0.19 0.11
N ASN A 258 -7.45 0.86 -0.58
CA ASN A 258 -8.21 2.09 -0.78
C ASN A 258 -8.52 2.28 -2.26
N LEU A 259 -9.47 3.17 -2.55
CA LEU A 259 -9.81 3.57 -3.90
C LEU A 259 -9.03 4.82 -4.29
N TYR A 260 -8.33 4.75 -5.42
CA TYR A 260 -7.60 5.84 -6.04
C TYR A 260 -8.16 6.12 -7.43
N ARG A 261 -7.91 7.33 -7.93
CA ARG A 261 -8.30 7.72 -9.29
C ARG A 261 -7.18 8.46 -9.99
N MET A 262 -7.06 8.23 -11.29
CA MET A 262 -6.11 8.87 -12.19
C MET A 262 -6.71 9.07 -13.58
N ASN A 263 -6.05 9.85 -14.43
CA ASN A 263 -6.31 9.85 -15.87
C ASN A 263 -5.81 8.55 -16.52
N PRO A 264 -6.27 8.18 -17.73
CA PRO A 264 -5.82 6.96 -18.43
C PRO A 264 -4.30 6.86 -18.66
N ASP A 265 -3.58 7.97 -18.66
CA ASP A 265 -2.12 8.04 -18.81
C ASP A 265 -1.34 7.99 -17.48
N GLY A 266 -2.03 7.86 -16.35
CA GLY A 266 -1.44 7.82 -15.00
C GLY A 266 -1.30 9.17 -14.30
N THR A 267 -1.60 10.29 -14.98
CA THR A 267 -1.54 11.63 -14.39
C THR A 267 -2.72 11.90 -13.45
N ASP A 268 -2.62 12.93 -12.61
CA ASP A 268 -3.63 13.31 -11.62
C ASP A 268 -4.01 12.18 -10.65
N ASN A 269 -3.03 11.38 -10.21
CA ASN A 269 -3.24 10.28 -9.28
C ASN A 269 -3.57 10.78 -7.86
N GLN A 270 -4.73 10.40 -7.33
CA GLN A 270 -5.25 10.87 -6.05
C GLN A 270 -5.99 9.77 -5.28
N LEU A 271 -5.90 9.81 -3.95
CA LEU A 271 -6.77 9.03 -3.06
C LEU A 271 -8.22 9.55 -3.18
N ILE A 272 -9.18 8.65 -3.36
CA ILE A 272 -10.60 8.99 -3.52
C ILE A 272 -11.45 8.52 -2.35
N TYR A 273 -11.23 7.31 -1.84
CA TYR A 273 -12.08 6.78 -0.79
C TYR A 273 -11.39 5.69 0.04
N GLY A 274 -11.65 5.70 1.34
CA GLY A 274 -11.59 4.49 2.16
C GLY A 274 -10.60 4.49 3.32
N TRP A 275 -9.70 5.48 3.43
CA TRP A 275 -8.57 5.45 4.37
C TRP A 275 -8.98 5.19 5.84
N HIS A 276 -10.15 5.65 6.26
CA HIS A 276 -10.74 5.47 7.58
C HIS A 276 -12.05 4.65 7.55
N SER A 277 -12.27 3.83 6.52
CA SER A 277 -13.57 3.18 6.25
C SER A 277 -13.54 1.64 6.20
N HIS A 278 -12.47 1.01 6.69
CA HIS A 278 -12.29 -0.46 6.64
C HIS A 278 -13.03 -1.25 7.74
N GLN A 279 -13.85 -0.60 8.57
CA GLN A 279 -14.59 -1.27 9.65
C GLN A 279 -16.09 -1.19 9.37
N LEU A 280 -16.76 -2.35 9.35
CA LEU A 280 -18.19 -2.49 9.17
C LEU A 280 -18.80 -3.24 10.35
N THR A 281 -19.82 -2.68 11.00
CA THR A 281 -20.55 -3.34 12.08
C THR A 281 -21.84 -3.96 11.53
N LEU A 282 -22.01 -5.29 11.70
CA LEU A 282 -23.22 -6.04 11.37
C LEU A 282 -23.63 -6.90 12.57
N ASP A 283 -24.91 -6.87 12.97
CA ASP A 283 -25.44 -7.72 14.05
C ASP A 283 -24.60 -7.71 15.36
N ASP A 284 -24.13 -6.52 15.77
CA ASP A 284 -23.24 -6.26 16.92
C ASP A 284 -21.80 -6.84 16.80
N GLU A 285 -21.42 -7.34 15.62
CA GLU A 285 -20.07 -7.79 15.29
C GLU A 285 -19.36 -6.82 14.34
N ASN A 286 -18.04 -6.66 14.51
CA ASN A 286 -17.22 -5.82 13.64
C ASN A 286 -16.44 -6.68 12.66
N TYR A 287 -16.50 -6.28 11.40
CA TYR A 287 -15.81 -6.92 10.28
C TYR A 287 -14.82 -5.93 9.67
N ASP A 288 -13.62 -6.43 9.39
CA ASP A 288 -12.67 -5.73 8.52
C ASP A 288 -13.12 -5.93 7.06
N ILE A 289 -13.18 -4.83 6.31
CA ILE A 289 -13.57 -4.81 4.90
C ILE A 289 -12.51 -4.12 4.05
N GLU A 290 -12.39 -4.52 2.80
CA GLU A 290 -11.43 -4.01 1.83
C GLU A 290 -12.14 -3.53 0.55
N PHE A 291 -11.62 -2.49 -0.10
CA PHE A 291 -12.25 -1.93 -1.30
C PHE A 291 -11.64 -2.48 -2.59
N VAL A 292 -12.17 -3.62 -3.06
CA VAL A 292 -11.64 -4.39 -4.19
C VAL A 292 -12.65 -4.51 -5.32
N LYS A 293 -12.17 -4.47 -6.57
CA LYS A 293 -12.96 -4.69 -7.80
C LYS A 293 -14.20 -3.77 -7.89
N PRO A 294 -14.01 -2.43 -7.91
CA PRO A 294 -15.12 -1.50 -8.02
C PRO A 294 -15.88 -1.69 -9.34
N GLN A 295 -17.19 -1.46 -9.29
CA GLN A 295 -18.06 -1.38 -10.46
C GLN A 295 -18.78 -0.03 -10.47
N GLN A 296 -19.16 0.47 -11.65
CA GLN A 296 -19.99 1.67 -11.76
C GLN A 296 -21.37 1.30 -12.28
N MET A 297 -22.38 1.71 -11.52
CA MET A 297 -23.78 1.59 -11.90
C MET A 297 -24.11 2.55 -13.05
N PRO A 298 -25.11 2.26 -13.90
CA PRO A 298 -25.54 3.16 -14.97
C PRO A 298 -25.90 4.57 -14.50
N ASN A 299 -26.36 4.72 -13.26
CA ASN A 299 -26.67 6.04 -12.65
C ASN A 299 -25.43 6.80 -12.14
N GLY A 300 -24.23 6.22 -12.24
CA GLY A 300 -22.96 6.81 -11.84
C GLY A 300 -22.47 6.41 -10.44
N GLU A 301 -23.32 5.79 -9.59
CA GLU A 301 -22.93 5.33 -8.25
C GLU A 301 -21.90 4.19 -8.34
N ILE A 302 -21.00 4.12 -7.35
CA ILE A 302 -20.00 3.04 -7.27
C ILE A 302 -20.59 1.88 -6.49
N LEU A 303 -20.64 0.71 -7.12
CA LEU A 303 -21.01 -0.55 -6.49
C LEU A 303 -19.74 -1.28 -6.03
N MET A 304 -19.73 -1.68 -4.76
CA MET A 304 -18.71 -2.53 -4.17
C MET A 304 -19.34 -3.83 -3.67
N LEU A 305 -18.66 -4.95 -3.90
CA LEU A 305 -19.00 -6.24 -3.30
C LEU A 305 -18.04 -6.48 -2.14
N LEU A 306 -18.41 -5.98 -0.95
CA LEU A 306 -17.58 -6.12 0.24
C LEU A 306 -17.40 -7.61 0.56
N ALA A 307 -16.22 -7.96 1.06
CA ALA A 307 -15.82 -9.30 1.42
C ALA A 307 -15.32 -9.32 2.87
N SER A 308 -15.42 -10.49 3.51
CA SER A 308 -14.63 -10.79 4.71
C SER A 308 -13.13 -10.80 4.38
N THR A 309 -12.30 -10.64 5.40
CA THR A 309 -10.84 -10.89 5.31
C THR A 309 -10.48 -12.38 5.34
N ASP A 310 -11.46 -13.25 5.58
CA ASP A 310 -11.31 -14.69 5.41
C ASP A 310 -11.41 -15.03 3.92
N ASP A 311 -10.29 -15.44 3.32
CA ASP A 311 -10.16 -15.67 1.89
C ASP A 311 -10.87 -16.97 1.42
N GLU A 312 -11.33 -17.84 2.34
CA GLU A 312 -12.16 -19.01 2.06
C GLU A 312 -13.67 -18.66 1.98
N LEU A 313 -14.08 -17.48 2.48
CA LEU A 313 -15.47 -17.03 2.48
C LEU A 313 -15.85 -16.34 1.15
N TYR A 314 -16.65 -17.03 0.36
CA TYR A 314 -17.14 -16.51 -0.93
C TYR A 314 -18.28 -15.49 -0.81
N GLN A 315 -18.92 -15.37 0.37
CA GLN A 315 -20.05 -14.48 0.57
C GLN A 315 -19.62 -13.01 0.45
N LYS A 316 -20.41 -12.23 -0.30
CA LYS A 316 -20.20 -10.80 -0.50
C LYS A 316 -21.42 -10.00 -0.08
N ARG A 317 -21.20 -8.77 0.36
CA ARG A 317 -22.25 -7.80 0.67
C ARG A 317 -22.23 -6.65 -0.36
N PRO A 318 -23.28 -6.47 -1.17
CA PRO A 318 -23.32 -5.42 -2.18
C PRO A 318 -23.71 -4.07 -1.55
N VAL A 319 -22.81 -3.09 -1.67
CA VAL A 319 -23.01 -1.72 -1.18
C VAL A 319 -22.75 -0.70 -2.27
N LEU A 320 -23.46 0.42 -2.21
CA LEU A 320 -23.21 1.62 -3.00
C LEU A 320 -22.34 2.60 -2.19
N ILE A 321 -21.37 3.23 -2.85
CA ILE A 321 -20.48 4.23 -2.25
C ILE A 321 -20.59 5.55 -3.01
N ASN A 322 -20.88 6.62 -2.27
CA ASN A 322 -20.94 7.99 -2.79
C ASN A 322 -19.57 8.68 -2.71
N ILE A 323 -18.70 8.43 -3.69
CA ILE A 323 -17.34 9.01 -3.75
C ILE A 323 -17.29 10.47 -4.21
N GLU A 324 -18.41 11.01 -4.69
CA GLU A 324 -18.52 12.40 -5.15
C GLU A 324 -18.72 13.37 -3.99
N GLN A 325 -19.29 12.91 -2.88
CA GLN A 325 -19.57 13.74 -1.70
C GLN A 325 -18.78 13.32 -0.45
N PHE A 326 -18.09 12.18 -0.49
CA PHE A 326 -17.38 11.63 0.66
C PHE A 326 -15.97 11.15 0.28
N ILE A 327 -15.05 11.27 1.25
CA ILE A 327 -13.72 10.65 1.20
C ILE A 327 -13.64 9.40 2.10
N ASP A 328 -14.51 9.33 3.11
CA ASP A 328 -14.66 8.18 4.00
C ASP A 328 -16.13 8.03 4.39
N ASN A 329 -16.49 6.89 4.96
CA ASN A 329 -17.87 6.54 5.27
C ASN A 329 -18.61 7.61 6.09
N GLN A 330 -17.92 8.26 7.02
CA GLN A 330 -18.49 9.32 7.87
C GLN A 330 -17.90 10.71 7.59
N GLN A 331 -17.07 10.85 6.55
CA GLN A 331 -16.39 12.11 6.22
C GLN A 331 -16.80 12.62 4.85
N ALA A 332 -17.60 13.69 4.85
CA ALA A 332 -17.95 14.43 3.64
C ALA A 332 -16.78 15.31 3.15
N LEU A 333 -16.81 15.68 1.86
CA LEU A 333 -15.86 16.66 1.30
C LEU A 333 -16.09 18.04 1.95
N THR A 334 -15.01 18.80 2.16
CA THR A 334 -15.09 20.08 2.90
C THR A 334 -15.99 21.14 2.23
N ASN A 335 -16.13 21.08 0.91
CA ASN A 335 -16.94 22.01 0.11
C ASN A 335 -18.46 21.72 0.17
N GLU A 336 -18.90 20.60 0.75
CA GLU A 336 -20.31 20.15 0.77
C GLU A 336 -21.10 20.57 2.04
N THR A 337 -20.59 21.56 2.79
CA THR A 337 -21.06 21.94 4.13
C THR A 337 -22.46 22.57 4.23
N SER A 338 -23.28 22.58 3.16
CA SER A 338 -24.59 23.24 3.18
C SER A 338 -25.82 22.35 2.92
N ALA A 339 -25.68 21.08 2.53
CA ALA A 339 -26.82 20.24 2.18
C ALA A 339 -26.81 18.79 2.72
N ILE A 340 -25.68 18.32 3.25
CA ILE A 340 -25.54 16.95 3.76
C ILE A 340 -25.81 16.96 5.27
N SER A 341 -26.88 16.27 5.70
CA SER A 341 -27.15 16.10 7.13
C SER A 341 -26.00 15.32 7.78
N VAL A 342 -25.60 15.71 8.99
CA VAL A 342 -24.54 15.10 9.84
C VAL A 342 -24.79 13.60 10.19
N GLN A 343 -25.74 12.94 9.54
CA GLN A 343 -26.12 11.54 9.74
C GLN A 343 -26.16 10.68 8.46
N SER A 344 -25.75 11.19 7.29
CA SER A 344 -25.68 10.36 6.08
C SER A 344 -24.29 9.75 5.93
N ALA A 345 -24.23 8.42 5.86
CA ALA A 345 -23.02 7.66 5.56
C ALA A 345 -22.78 7.59 4.03
N ALA A 346 -21.52 7.47 3.61
CA ALA A 346 -21.17 7.29 2.20
C ALA A 346 -21.58 5.91 1.67
N GLN A 347 -21.54 4.90 2.54
CA GLN A 347 -21.88 3.51 2.23
C GLN A 347 -23.36 3.26 2.50
N LYS A 348 -24.02 2.60 1.55
CA LYS A 348 -25.43 2.21 1.67
C LYS A 348 -25.61 0.83 1.05
N ASP A 349 -26.36 -0.05 1.70
CA ASP A 349 -26.71 -1.33 1.09
C ASP A 349 -27.48 -1.16 -0.22
N LEU A 350 -27.13 -1.96 -1.22
CA LEU A 350 -27.83 -1.95 -2.51
C LEU A 350 -29.29 -2.42 -2.34
N PHE A 351 -29.51 -3.43 -1.50
CA PHE A 351 -30.82 -3.98 -1.19
C PHE A 351 -31.26 -3.60 0.22
N THR A 352 -32.56 -3.45 0.42
CA THR A 352 -33.12 -3.29 1.77
C THR A 352 -33.08 -4.61 2.54
N ASP A 353 -32.85 -4.58 3.86
CA ASP A 353 -32.82 -5.78 4.71
C ASP A 353 -34.07 -6.65 4.63
N SER A 354 -35.23 -6.04 4.36
CA SER A 354 -36.50 -6.77 4.17
C SER A 354 -36.56 -7.62 2.90
N LEU A 355 -35.66 -7.36 1.95
CA LEU A 355 -35.57 -8.05 0.66
C LEU A 355 -34.39 -9.02 0.66
N TYR A 356 -33.17 -8.50 0.79
CA TYR A 356 -31.95 -9.28 0.88
C TYR A 356 -31.02 -8.65 1.93
N ASN A 357 -30.75 -9.36 3.01
CA ASN A 357 -29.72 -9.00 3.99
C ASN A 357 -28.49 -9.91 3.78
N PHE A 358 -27.72 -9.66 2.73
CA PHE A 358 -26.48 -10.40 2.50
C PHE A 358 -25.43 -10.01 3.54
N ASN A 359 -24.84 -11.00 4.19
CA ASN A 359 -23.82 -10.82 5.22
C ASN A 359 -22.72 -11.89 5.06
N PHE A 360 -21.70 -11.81 5.92
CA PHE A 360 -20.55 -12.70 5.90
C PHE A 360 -20.75 -13.96 6.75
N SER A 361 -21.91 -14.09 7.40
CA SER A 361 -22.17 -15.17 8.35
C SER A 361 -22.32 -16.53 7.65
N GLU A 362 -21.73 -17.55 8.26
CA GLU A 362 -21.93 -18.95 7.87
C GLU A 362 -23.22 -19.54 8.44
N GLU A 363 -23.93 -18.80 9.30
CA GLU A 363 -25.23 -19.19 9.82
C GLU A 363 -26.31 -19.23 8.73
N ILE A 364 -27.46 -19.82 9.07
CA ILE A 364 -28.61 -19.90 8.17
C ILE A 364 -29.17 -18.51 7.91
N ASN A 365 -28.94 -18.01 6.69
CA ASN A 365 -29.48 -16.76 6.21
C ASN A 365 -30.59 -17.02 5.17
N THR A 366 -31.84 -16.66 5.48
CA THR A 366 -32.98 -16.87 4.57
C THR A 366 -32.87 -16.10 3.25
N ALA A 367 -32.06 -15.04 3.18
CA ALA A 367 -31.75 -14.33 1.94
C ALA A 367 -30.80 -15.12 1.01
N GLY A 368 -30.20 -16.22 1.49
CA GLY A 368 -29.15 -16.94 0.78
C GLY A 368 -27.82 -16.19 0.82
N ARG A 369 -26.89 -16.60 -0.05
CA ARG A 369 -25.50 -16.07 -0.08
C ARG A 369 -25.14 -15.62 -1.48
N LEU A 370 -24.67 -14.38 -1.60
CA LEU A 370 -24.23 -13.78 -2.85
C LEU A 370 -22.71 -13.96 -2.97
N SER A 371 -22.19 -14.39 -4.12
CA SER A 371 -20.75 -14.39 -4.38
C SER A 371 -20.34 -13.37 -5.44
N HIS A 372 -21.25 -13.03 -6.36
CA HIS A 372 -21.01 -12.06 -7.42
C HIS A 372 -22.31 -11.36 -7.83
N LEU A 373 -22.19 -10.10 -8.23
CA LEU A 373 -23.29 -9.30 -8.76
C LEU A 373 -22.78 -8.41 -9.90
N TYR A 374 -23.47 -8.46 -11.02
CA TYR A 374 -23.23 -7.63 -12.19
C TYR A 374 -24.48 -6.81 -12.51
N PRO A 375 -24.45 -5.46 -12.39
CA PRO A 375 -25.54 -4.61 -12.82
C PRO A 375 -25.58 -4.55 -14.34
N LEU A 376 -26.76 -4.70 -14.94
CA LEU A 376 -26.89 -4.51 -16.39
C LEU A 376 -26.51 -3.07 -16.75
N PRO A 377 -25.84 -2.84 -17.90
CA PRO A 377 -25.26 -1.54 -18.25
C PRO A 377 -26.32 -0.56 -18.80
N ASP A 378 -27.56 -0.64 -18.30
CA ASP A 378 -28.73 0.12 -18.72
C ASP A 378 -29.56 0.61 -17.52
N SER A 379 -30.52 1.51 -17.77
CA SER A 379 -31.37 2.05 -16.69
C SER A 379 -32.48 1.09 -16.21
N SER A 380 -32.37 -0.22 -16.47
CA SER A 380 -33.42 -1.19 -16.14
C SER A 380 -33.49 -1.56 -14.66
N GLU A 381 -32.39 -1.37 -13.92
CA GLU A 381 -32.19 -1.88 -12.55
C GLU A 381 -32.34 -3.42 -12.46
N ARG A 382 -31.74 -4.10 -13.44
CA ARG A 382 -31.60 -5.54 -13.45
C ARG A 382 -30.17 -5.95 -13.10
N TYR A 383 -30.05 -7.09 -12.43
CA TYR A 383 -28.78 -7.59 -11.92
C TYR A 383 -28.64 -9.07 -12.24
N LEU A 384 -27.47 -9.49 -12.67
CA LEU A 384 -27.08 -10.90 -12.62
C LEU A 384 -26.47 -11.18 -11.24
N LEU A 385 -27.02 -12.15 -10.54
CA LEU A 385 -26.60 -12.58 -9.21
C LEU A 385 -26.03 -13.99 -9.30
N SER A 386 -24.80 -14.18 -8.84
CA SER A 386 -24.34 -15.51 -8.46
C SER A 386 -24.74 -15.77 -7.02
N TRP A 387 -25.75 -16.62 -6.85
CA TRP A 387 -26.53 -16.70 -5.62
C TRP A 387 -26.77 -18.15 -5.21
N ASP A 388 -26.30 -18.48 -4.00
CA ASP A 388 -26.65 -19.72 -3.31
C ASP A 388 -27.93 -19.50 -2.50
N LEU A 389 -29.02 -20.05 -3.03
CA LEU A 389 -30.32 -20.03 -2.36
C LEU A 389 -30.22 -20.79 -1.03
N CYS A 390 -30.77 -20.20 0.04
CA CYS A 390 -30.80 -20.83 1.36
C CYS A 390 -31.47 -22.21 1.29
N ARG A 391 -30.68 -23.24 1.54
CA ARG A 391 -31.09 -24.64 1.54
C ARG A 391 -30.49 -25.36 2.73
N VAL A 392 -31.30 -26.21 3.37
CA VAL A 392 -30.96 -26.91 4.61
C VAL A 392 -31.34 -28.37 4.49
N ILE A 393 -30.65 -29.23 5.24
CA ILE A 393 -30.89 -30.67 5.27
C ILE A 393 -31.84 -30.97 6.43
N VAL A 394 -33.03 -31.48 6.11
CA VAL A 394 -34.05 -31.88 7.08
C VAL A 394 -34.38 -33.34 6.87
N GLU A 395 -34.11 -34.18 7.87
CA GLU A 395 -34.33 -35.64 7.81
C GLU A 395 -33.63 -36.32 6.62
N GLY A 396 -32.49 -35.78 6.19
CA GLY A 396 -31.73 -36.29 5.03
C GLY A 396 -32.23 -35.80 3.67
N GLU A 397 -33.24 -34.93 3.62
CA GLU A 397 -33.71 -34.28 2.39
C GLU A 397 -33.34 -32.79 2.36
N ILE A 398 -32.88 -32.31 1.20
CA ILE A 398 -32.58 -30.89 0.98
C ILE A 398 -33.90 -30.13 0.78
N LYS A 399 -34.15 -29.11 1.59
CA LYS A 399 -35.30 -28.21 1.49
C LYS A 399 -34.83 -26.76 1.39
N ALA A 400 -35.54 -25.95 0.61
CA ALA A 400 -35.29 -24.52 0.59
C ALA A 400 -35.80 -23.89 1.90
N CYS A 401 -35.06 -22.94 2.46
CA CYS A 401 -35.43 -22.32 3.73
C CYS A 401 -36.81 -21.64 3.68
N GLY A 402 -37.20 -21.09 2.53
CA GLY A 402 -38.54 -20.52 2.31
C GLY A 402 -39.70 -21.52 2.41
N GLN A 403 -39.42 -22.83 2.44
CA GLN A 403 -40.41 -23.90 2.63
C GLN A 403 -40.60 -24.27 4.11
N LEU A 404 -39.81 -23.68 5.02
CA LEU A 404 -39.82 -23.98 6.45
C LEU A 404 -40.44 -22.82 7.25
N SER A 405 -41.09 -23.15 8.36
CA SER A 405 -41.56 -22.15 9.32
C SER A 405 -40.40 -21.54 10.11
N LYS A 406 -40.61 -20.37 10.72
CA LYS A 406 -39.61 -19.75 11.61
C LYS A 406 -39.16 -20.69 12.74
N ASP A 407 -40.10 -21.44 13.32
CA ASP A 407 -39.80 -22.38 14.39
C ASP A 407 -38.98 -23.59 13.89
N GLN A 408 -39.14 -23.98 12.62
CA GLN A 408 -38.34 -25.05 12.00
C GLN A 408 -36.93 -24.58 11.68
N LEU A 409 -36.77 -23.34 11.21
CA LEU A 409 -35.45 -22.74 10.95
C LEU A 409 -34.67 -22.45 12.24
N ALA A 410 -35.36 -22.26 13.37
CA ALA A 410 -34.75 -22.01 14.67
C ALA A 410 -34.40 -23.31 15.45
N GLN A 411 -34.54 -24.50 14.85
CA GLN A 411 -34.18 -25.75 15.52
C GLN A 411 -32.66 -25.90 15.60
N GLU A 412 -32.16 -26.26 16.79
CA GLU A 412 -30.75 -26.61 16.96
C GLU A 412 -30.37 -27.85 16.14
N GLY A 413 -29.22 -27.80 15.48
CA GLY A 413 -28.69 -28.92 14.68
C GLY A 413 -29.18 -28.97 13.23
N LEU A 414 -29.81 -27.90 12.72
CA LEU A 414 -30.11 -27.77 11.30
C LEU A 414 -28.82 -27.49 10.51
N GLU A 415 -28.51 -28.34 9.53
CA GLU A 415 -27.30 -28.19 8.71
C GLU A 415 -27.64 -27.57 7.35
N LEU A 416 -26.76 -26.70 6.87
CA LEU A 416 -26.84 -26.14 5.53
C LEU A 416 -26.50 -27.21 4.48
N ALA A 417 -27.17 -27.16 3.33
CA ALA A 417 -26.81 -27.99 2.20
C ALA A 417 -25.54 -27.45 1.50
N SER A 418 -24.83 -28.31 0.75
CA SER A 418 -23.70 -27.90 -0.08
C SER A 418 -24.07 -26.69 -0.97
N PRO A 419 -23.26 -25.62 -0.99
CA PRO A 419 -23.61 -24.37 -1.67
C PRO A 419 -23.69 -24.55 -3.19
N TRP A 420 -24.70 -23.92 -3.81
CA TRP A 420 -24.87 -23.85 -5.27
C TRP A 420 -25.01 -22.39 -5.68
N TYR A 421 -23.89 -21.77 -6.01
CA TYR A 421 -23.87 -20.43 -6.58
C TYR A 421 -24.32 -20.49 -8.05
N GLU A 422 -25.63 -20.50 -8.24
CA GLU A 422 -26.31 -20.46 -9.55
C GLU A 422 -26.46 -19.02 -10.02
N LEU A 423 -26.67 -18.82 -11.32
CA LEU A 423 -26.82 -17.49 -11.91
C LEU A 423 -28.29 -17.14 -12.04
N TRP A 424 -28.69 -16.04 -11.44
CA TRP A 424 -30.06 -15.52 -11.42
C TRP A 424 -30.10 -14.13 -12.02
N LEU A 425 -31.14 -13.83 -12.80
CA LEU A 425 -31.49 -12.48 -13.22
C LEU A 425 -32.53 -11.95 -12.24
N TYR A 426 -32.20 -10.86 -11.55
CA TYR A 426 -33.09 -10.17 -10.61
C TYR A 426 -33.48 -8.79 -11.17
N ASN A 427 -34.75 -8.43 -11.08
CA ASN A 427 -35.29 -7.13 -11.47
C ASN A 427 -35.83 -6.42 -10.22
N SER A 428 -35.17 -5.32 -9.79
CA SER A 428 -35.55 -4.61 -8.56
C SER A 428 -36.87 -3.85 -8.69
N LYS A 429 -37.27 -3.43 -9.90
CA LYS A 429 -38.50 -2.67 -10.10
C LYS A 429 -39.75 -3.52 -9.90
N THR A 430 -39.69 -4.77 -10.33
CA THR A 430 -40.80 -5.73 -10.23
C THR A 430 -40.62 -6.76 -9.11
N ASN A 431 -39.44 -6.80 -8.47
CA ASN A 431 -39.03 -7.82 -7.50
C ASN A 431 -39.10 -9.25 -8.05
N THR A 432 -38.87 -9.44 -9.34
CA THR A 432 -38.93 -10.76 -9.98
C THR A 432 -37.54 -11.33 -10.17
N GLN A 433 -37.42 -12.65 -10.05
CA GLN A 433 -36.18 -13.38 -10.27
C GLN A 433 -36.39 -14.54 -11.27
N GLN A 434 -35.39 -14.79 -12.10
CA GLN A 434 -35.38 -15.91 -13.04
C GLN A 434 -34.01 -16.58 -13.05
N ILE A 435 -34.00 -17.91 -13.07
CA ILE A 435 -32.75 -18.65 -13.22
C ILE A 435 -32.19 -18.53 -14.65
N VAL A 436 -30.91 -18.17 -14.74
CA VAL A 436 -30.16 -18.00 -15.98
C VAL A 436 -29.29 -19.21 -16.24
N ALA A 437 -28.53 -19.68 -15.26
CA ALA A 437 -27.68 -20.86 -15.42
C ALA A 437 -27.57 -21.63 -14.10
N LYS A 438 -27.51 -22.96 -14.21
CA LYS A 438 -27.33 -23.88 -13.09
C LYS A 438 -25.88 -24.34 -13.02
N THR A 439 -25.46 -24.71 -11.82
CA THR A 439 -24.17 -25.37 -11.55
C THR A 439 -24.42 -26.77 -10.97
N THR A 440 -23.37 -27.54 -10.73
CA THR A 440 -23.43 -28.84 -10.04
C THR A 440 -22.81 -28.73 -8.64
N GLU A 441 -23.02 -29.76 -7.82
CA GLU A 441 -22.32 -29.87 -6.53
C GLU A 441 -20.80 -29.78 -6.70
N GLY A 442 -20.14 -29.04 -5.81
CA GLY A 442 -18.69 -28.77 -5.87
C GLY A 442 -18.26 -27.68 -6.86
N ASN A 443 -19.20 -27.00 -7.54
CA ASN A 443 -18.92 -25.93 -8.49
C ASN A 443 -19.72 -24.66 -8.20
N MET A 444 -19.19 -23.51 -8.61
CA MET A 444 -19.83 -22.20 -8.53
C MET A 444 -19.74 -21.44 -9.84
N LEU A 445 -20.71 -20.57 -10.10
CA LEU A 445 -20.62 -19.55 -11.14
C LEU A 445 -20.00 -18.28 -10.55
N SER A 446 -18.69 -18.08 -10.69
CA SER A 446 -17.95 -17.06 -9.91
C SER A 446 -18.06 -15.63 -10.46
N GLU A 447 -18.35 -15.48 -11.76
CA GLU A 447 -18.43 -14.17 -12.42
C GLU A 447 -19.34 -14.26 -13.64
N ALA A 448 -20.06 -13.19 -13.96
CA ALA A 448 -20.92 -13.14 -15.14
C ALA A 448 -21.08 -11.72 -15.68
N ILE A 449 -21.21 -11.60 -17.00
CA ILE A 449 -21.49 -10.34 -17.72
C ILE A 449 -22.56 -10.55 -18.79
N VAL A 450 -23.17 -9.45 -19.25
CA VAL A 450 -24.06 -9.44 -20.41
C VAL A 450 -23.40 -8.68 -21.56
N MET A 451 -23.37 -9.27 -22.75
CA MET A 451 -22.84 -8.64 -23.97
C MET A 451 -23.85 -7.64 -24.56
N GLN A 452 -24.05 -6.54 -23.85
CA GLN A 452 -24.99 -5.46 -24.18
C GLN A 452 -24.24 -4.13 -24.25
N ALA A 453 -24.63 -3.27 -25.19
CA ALA A 453 -24.10 -1.91 -25.25
C ALA A 453 -24.53 -1.10 -24.02
N THR A 454 -23.63 -0.29 -23.48
CA THR A 454 -23.95 0.58 -22.34
C THR A 454 -24.76 1.80 -22.77
N ASP A 455 -25.72 2.20 -21.94
CA ASP A 455 -26.45 3.46 -22.10
C ASP A 455 -25.53 4.68 -21.88
N ASN A 456 -24.46 4.53 -21.10
CA ASN A 456 -23.57 5.61 -20.68
C ASN A 456 -22.10 5.26 -20.97
N PRO A 457 -21.64 5.39 -22.23
CA PRO A 457 -20.24 5.12 -22.58
C PRO A 457 -19.30 6.12 -21.90
N ALA A 458 -18.12 5.64 -21.49
CA ALA A 458 -17.11 6.47 -20.86
C ALA A 458 -16.61 7.59 -21.78
N ALA A 459 -16.45 8.79 -21.22
CA ALA A 459 -15.91 9.94 -21.92
C ALA A 459 -14.42 9.72 -22.26
N PHE A 460 -13.99 10.24 -23.40
CA PHE A 460 -12.58 10.19 -23.77
C PHE A 460 -11.78 11.30 -23.06
N ILE A 461 -10.71 10.90 -22.36
CA ILE A 461 -9.68 11.80 -21.84
C ILE A 461 -8.41 11.57 -22.67
N ALA A 462 -7.92 12.64 -23.31
CA ALA A 462 -6.65 12.59 -24.01
C ALA A 462 -5.49 12.59 -23.01
N ASP A 463 -4.45 11.81 -23.31
CA ASP A 463 -3.19 11.85 -22.57
C ASP A 463 -2.69 13.30 -22.45
N LYS A 464 -2.21 13.69 -21.26
CA LYS A 464 -1.59 14.99 -21.07
C LYS A 464 -0.38 15.11 -21.98
N SER A 465 -0.17 16.31 -22.50
CA SER A 465 0.94 16.62 -23.40
C SER A 465 1.65 17.88 -22.94
N PHE A 466 2.79 18.21 -23.56
CA PHE A 466 3.51 19.45 -23.26
C PHE A 466 2.70 20.72 -23.57
N GLY A 467 1.71 20.63 -24.47
CA GLY A 467 0.75 21.72 -24.73
C GLY A 467 -0.45 21.71 -23.78
N ALA A 468 -0.59 20.68 -22.94
CA ALA A 468 -1.75 20.39 -22.10
C ALA A 468 -1.34 19.85 -20.72
N GLY A 469 -0.53 20.63 -19.99
CA GLY A 469 -0.30 20.43 -18.55
C GLY A 469 1.02 19.75 -18.15
N LEU A 470 1.76 19.11 -19.06
CA LEU A 470 3.11 18.60 -18.77
C LEU A 470 4.19 19.64 -19.08
N ILE A 471 5.24 19.68 -18.26
CA ILE A 471 6.41 20.52 -18.44
C ILE A 471 7.48 19.72 -19.19
N ALA A 472 7.76 20.11 -20.45
CA ALA A 472 8.67 19.38 -21.32
C ALA A 472 10.10 19.28 -20.78
N GLU A 473 10.59 20.33 -20.12
CA GLU A 473 11.91 20.35 -19.49
C GLU A 473 12.04 19.25 -18.43
N LEU A 474 11.08 19.18 -17.51
CA LEU A 474 11.01 18.13 -16.50
C LEU A 474 10.91 16.73 -17.10
N ALA A 475 10.05 16.54 -18.12
CA ALA A 475 9.91 15.23 -18.75
C ALA A 475 11.19 14.74 -19.44
N ASN A 476 11.93 15.64 -20.10
CA ASN A 476 13.21 15.32 -20.74
C ASN A 476 14.31 14.97 -19.72
N GLU A 477 14.18 15.47 -18.49
CA GLU A 477 15.06 15.15 -17.36
C GLU A 477 14.56 13.96 -16.52
N GLN A 478 13.49 13.28 -16.96
CA GLN A 478 12.85 12.19 -16.22
C GLN A 478 12.42 12.61 -14.81
N ALA A 479 12.02 13.87 -14.70
CA ALA A 479 11.67 14.54 -13.47
C ALA A 479 10.21 14.99 -13.48
N ALA A 480 9.74 15.33 -12.29
CA ALA A 480 8.45 15.93 -11.99
C ALA A 480 8.67 17.05 -10.96
N ALA A 481 7.60 17.74 -10.55
CA ALA A 481 7.67 18.73 -9.48
C ALA A 481 6.65 18.42 -8.38
N ILE A 482 7.02 18.73 -7.14
CA ILE A 482 6.09 18.81 -6.01
C ILE A 482 6.03 20.26 -5.55
N HIS A 483 4.81 20.76 -5.32
CA HIS A 483 4.53 22.05 -4.71
C HIS A 483 3.69 21.86 -3.45
N ILE A 484 4.25 22.19 -2.29
CA ILE A 484 3.52 22.25 -1.02
C ILE A 484 3.27 23.72 -0.70
N ARG A 485 2.00 24.13 -0.61
CA ARG A 485 1.66 25.54 -0.34
C ARG A 485 2.13 25.98 1.04
N SER A 486 2.02 25.15 2.07
CA SER A 486 2.74 25.35 3.33
C SER A 486 2.86 24.08 4.14
N VAL A 487 4.05 23.76 4.64
CA VAL A 487 4.25 22.66 5.60
C VAL A 487 3.66 22.94 6.99
N TYR A 488 3.28 24.19 7.28
CA TYR A 488 2.60 24.56 8.52
C TYR A 488 1.09 24.33 8.45
N ASP A 489 0.56 24.10 7.27
CA ASP A 489 -0.83 23.74 7.05
C ASP A 489 -1.04 22.28 7.44
N MET A 490 -1.66 22.06 8.60
CA MET A 490 -2.07 20.74 9.06
C MET A 490 -3.59 20.68 8.95
N ASP A 491 -4.07 20.15 7.82
CA ASP A 491 -5.50 20.00 7.52
C ASP A 491 -6.30 21.31 7.62
N GLY A 492 -5.79 22.38 7.01
CA GLY A 492 -6.41 23.71 7.01
C GLY A 492 -6.19 24.50 8.30
N VAL A 493 -5.40 23.97 9.24
CA VAL A 493 -5.06 24.62 10.50
C VAL A 493 -3.58 25.03 10.48
N ASP A 494 -3.32 26.30 10.82
CA ASP A 494 -1.96 26.81 10.94
C ASP A 494 -1.29 26.30 12.22
N SER A 495 -0.47 25.25 12.07
CA SER A 495 0.28 24.62 13.17
C SER A 495 1.38 25.52 13.75
N SER A 496 1.76 26.60 13.05
CA SER A 496 2.74 27.56 13.54
C SER A 496 2.17 28.56 14.56
N ILE A 497 0.85 28.59 14.73
CA ILE A 497 0.19 29.40 15.76
C ILE A 497 0.50 28.81 17.13
N GLN A 498 1.22 29.56 17.95
CA GLN A 498 1.59 29.21 19.32
C GLN A 498 1.43 30.44 20.23
N PRO A 499 1.40 30.31 21.57
CA PRO A 499 1.37 31.48 22.46
C PRO A 499 2.50 32.48 22.22
N SER A 500 3.68 31.99 21.78
CA SER A 500 4.83 32.81 21.38
C SER A 500 4.74 33.38 19.96
N ASN A 501 3.90 32.79 19.09
CA ASN A 501 3.67 33.23 17.71
C ASN A 501 2.15 33.27 17.40
N PRO A 502 1.39 34.24 17.94
CA PRO A 502 -0.06 34.26 17.81
C PRO A 502 -0.56 34.59 16.40
N GLN A 503 0.29 35.11 15.50
CA GLN A 503 -0.08 35.39 14.10
C GLN A 503 0.40 34.31 13.12
N GLY A 504 0.98 33.21 13.64
CA GLY A 504 1.35 32.04 12.85
C GLY A 504 2.25 32.37 11.66
N ILE A 505 1.87 31.87 10.49
CA ILE A 505 2.58 32.03 9.22
C ILE A 505 2.83 33.51 8.85
N LEU A 506 1.97 34.43 9.27
CA LEU A 506 2.14 35.86 8.97
C LEU A 506 3.37 36.46 9.66
N THR A 507 3.71 35.97 10.86
CA THR A 507 4.97 36.36 11.54
C THR A 507 6.16 35.67 10.89
N LEU A 508 6.02 34.37 10.57
CA LEU A 508 7.13 33.56 10.05
C LEU A 508 7.64 34.07 8.69
N LYS A 509 6.73 34.51 7.82
CA LYS A 509 7.07 34.98 6.47
C LYS A 509 7.65 36.40 6.41
N ASP A 510 7.65 37.15 7.52
CA ASP A 510 8.24 38.49 7.62
C ASP A 510 9.67 38.40 8.19
N PRO A 511 10.72 38.58 7.37
CA PRO A 511 12.12 38.43 7.81
C PRO A 511 12.58 39.47 8.86
N SER A 512 11.80 40.52 9.11
CA SER A 512 12.08 41.48 10.18
C SER A 512 11.54 41.04 11.55
N LEU A 513 10.59 40.10 11.56
CA LEU A 513 9.97 39.56 12.77
C LEU A 513 10.52 38.18 13.15
N THR A 514 10.82 37.35 12.15
CA THR A 514 11.33 35.99 12.35
C THR A 514 12.65 35.82 11.61
N LYS A 515 13.70 35.49 12.35
CA LYS A 515 14.98 35.09 11.74
C LYS A 515 14.88 33.66 11.21
N ALA A 516 15.71 33.33 10.23
CA ALA A 516 15.75 31.98 9.67
C ALA A 516 16.06 30.91 10.72
N GLU A 517 16.93 31.21 11.70
CA GLU A 517 17.27 30.30 12.82
C GLU A 517 16.06 29.96 13.70
N ASP A 518 15.06 30.84 13.77
CA ASP A 518 13.85 30.69 14.60
C ASP A 518 12.69 30.00 13.84
N LEU A 519 12.84 29.73 12.54
CA LEU A 519 11.82 29.03 11.75
C LEU A 519 11.73 27.55 12.19
N PRO A 520 10.54 27.04 12.58
CA PRO A 520 10.41 25.66 13.07
C PRO A 520 10.70 24.57 12.02
N ALA A 521 10.43 24.86 10.75
CA ALA A 521 10.62 23.95 9.63
C ALA A 521 11.59 24.61 8.65
N ARG A 522 12.66 23.90 8.31
CA ARG A 522 13.81 24.48 7.59
C ARG A 522 14.11 23.79 6.28
N PHE A 523 13.99 22.47 6.24
CA PHE A 523 14.33 21.69 5.05
C PHE A 523 13.31 20.59 4.81
N LEU A 524 13.10 20.25 3.54
CA LEU A 524 12.35 19.08 3.12
C LEU A 524 13.35 18.02 2.66
N ARG A 525 13.24 16.81 3.20
CA ARG A 525 13.95 15.61 2.72
C ARG A 525 12.98 14.77 1.89
N ILE A 526 13.43 14.36 0.71
CA ILE A 526 12.73 13.40 -0.14
C ILE A 526 13.39 12.03 0.03
N VAL A 527 12.58 11.00 0.28
CA VAL A 527 13.02 9.62 0.51
C VAL A 527 12.37 8.71 -0.52
N ARG A 528 13.14 7.77 -1.05
CA ARG A 528 12.67 6.74 -1.98
C ARG A 528 12.59 5.38 -1.29
N GLY A 529 11.52 4.65 -1.56
CA GLY A 529 11.44 3.23 -1.22
C GLY A 529 12.29 2.38 -2.18
N VAL A 530 13.13 1.49 -1.65
CA VAL A 530 13.91 0.57 -2.47
C VAL A 530 13.09 -0.69 -2.73
N PRO A 531 12.67 -0.95 -3.99
CA PRO A 531 11.90 -2.14 -4.31
C PRO A 531 12.74 -3.41 -4.10
N LEU A 532 12.18 -4.40 -3.41
CA LEU A 532 12.90 -5.62 -3.08
C LEU A 532 12.97 -6.57 -4.28
N PRO A 533 14.14 -7.15 -4.58
CA PRO A 533 14.26 -8.20 -5.58
C PRO A 533 13.59 -9.50 -5.11
N PRO A 534 13.24 -10.38 -6.06
CA PRO A 534 12.78 -11.72 -5.74
C PRO A 534 13.97 -12.58 -5.23
N ARG A 535 13.68 -13.67 -4.52
CA ARG A 535 14.71 -14.43 -3.78
C ARG A 535 15.72 -15.10 -4.71
N GLU A 536 15.34 -15.37 -5.96
CA GLU A 536 16.19 -15.96 -7.00
C GLU A 536 17.24 -14.95 -7.50
N VAL A 537 16.93 -13.65 -7.40
CA VAL A 537 17.87 -12.57 -7.74
C VAL A 537 18.77 -12.25 -6.55
N LYS A 538 18.20 -12.10 -5.35
CA LYS A 538 18.95 -11.85 -4.11
C LYS A 538 18.15 -12.27 -2.89
N GLN A 539 18.71 -13.20 -2.11
CA GLN A 539 18.24 -13.47 -0.76
C GLN A 539 18.78 -12.39 0.18
N ILE A 540 17.88 -11.77 0.93
CA ILE A 540 18.18 -10.68 1.86
C ILE A 540 17.90 -11.20 3.26
N SER A 541 18.88 -11.13 4.15
CA SER A 541 18.68 -11.55 5.53
C SER A 541 17.85 -10.50 6.28
N ASN A 542 17.10 -10.92 7.30
CA ASN A 542 16.41 -9.96 8.18
C ASN A 542 17.41 -9.01 8.87
N THR A 543 18.64 -9.48 9.13
CA THR A 543 19.73 -8.71 9.71
C THR A 543 20.19 -7.56 8.79
N ASP A 544 20.05 -7.68 7.46
CA ASP A 544 20.44 -6.62 6.50
C ASP A 544 19.57 -5.35 6.63
N PHE A 545 18.31 -5.50 7.04
CA PHE A 545 17.44 -4.34 7.33
C PHE A 545 17.85 -3.62 8.63
N GLY A 546 18.54 -4.32 9.53
CA GLY A 546 18.89 -3.84 10.85
C GLY A 546 17.84 -4.18 11.92
N ARG A 547 17.54 -3.24 12.81
CA ARG A 547 16.73 -3.49 14.03
C ARG A 547 15.27 -3.71 13.70
N SER A 548 14.79 -3.15 12.60
CA SER A 548 13.40 -3.27 12.19
C SER A 548 13.30 -3.35 10.68
N ARG A 549 12.57 -4.37 10.21
CA ARG A 549 12.19 -4.49 8.80
C ARG A 549 10.96 -3.64 8.44
N ASN A 550 10.30 -2.97 9.40
CA ASN A 550 9.03 -2.27 9.15
C ASN A 550 9.13 -1.13 8.13
N GLN A 551 10.32 -0.55 7.95
CA GLN A 551 10.56 0.50 6.94
C GLN A 551 11.17 -0.07 5.66
N LEU A 552 11.41 -1.38 5.54
CA LEU A 552 12.22 -1.99 4.48
C LEU A 552 13.50 -1.17 4.23
N MET A 553 14.03 -1.17 3.00
CA MET A 553 15.19 -0.37 2.62
C MET A 553 14.77 1.00 2.07
N ARG A 554 15.54 2.05 2.38
CA ARG A 554 15.25 3.45 2.00
C ARG A 554 16.49 4.18 1.49
N GLU A 555 16.32 5.02 0.48
CA GLU A 555 17.37 5.90 -0.06
C GLU A 555 16.93 7.36 0.07
N ILE A 556 17.87 8.28 0.29
CA ILE A 556 17.56 9.71 0.36
C ILE A 556 17.76 10.32 -1.03
N VAL A 557 16.71 10.89 -1.61
CA VAL A 557 16.75 11.52 -2.94
C VAL A 557 17.34 12.92 -2.87
N GLY A 558 17.30 13.56 -1.70
CA GLY A 558 18.00 14.81 -1.40
C GLY A 558 17.17 15.78 -0.59
N TYR A 559 17.67 17.01 -0.53
CA TYR A 559 17.19 18.09 0.32
C TYR A 559 16.82 19.34 -0.47
N THR A 560 15.87 20.11 0.05
CA THR A 560 15.60 21.47 -0.39
C THR A 560 15.22 22.35 0.82
N PRO A 561 15.58 23.65 0.82
CA PRO A 561 15.07 24.59 1.82
C PRO A 561 13.57 24.76 1.75
N ILE A 562 12.94 24.93 2.92
CA ILE A 562 11.55 25.37 3.08
C ILE A 562 11.55 26.89 3.18
N GLN A 563 10.66 27.56 2.43
CA GLN A 563 10.58 29.02 2.46
C GLN A 563 9.93 29.52 3.76
N PRO A 564 10.11 30.81 4.16
CA PRO A 564 9.60 31.32 5.44
C PRO A 564 8.08 31.20 5.65
N ASP A 565 7.28 31.20 4.59
CA ASP A 565 5.83 30.91 4.64
C ASP A 565 5.51 29.39 4.72
N GLY A 566 6.52 28.55 4.88
CA GLY A 566 6.41 27.10 4.88
C GLY A 566 6.27 26.48 3.49
N SER A 567 6.26 27.27 2.40
CA SER A 567 6.07 26.72 1.05
C SER A 567 7.33 26.03 0.52
N VAL A 568 7.12 25.01 -0.33
CA VAL A 568 8.18 24.29 -1.05
C VAL A 568 7.74 24.05 -2.47
N LYS A 569 8.61 24.29 -3.45
CA LYS A 569 8.39 23.90 -4.84
C LYS A 569 9.71 23.39 -5.43
N VAL A 570 9.77 22.09 -5.71
CA VAL A 570 11.04 21.41 -5.98
C VAL A 570 10.90 20.33 -7.04
N LYS A 571 11.96 20.18 -7.85
CA LYS A 571 12.12 19.10 -8.81
C LYS A 571 12.41 17.76 -8.11
N ILE A 572 11.72 16.71 -8.52
CA ILE A 572 11.83 15.34 -7.99
C ILE A 572 11.97 14.33 -9.14
N PRO A 573 12.50 13.12 -8.90
CA PRO A 573 12.45 12.06 -9.91
C PRO A 573 11.00 11.61 -10.19
N ALA A 574 10.69 11.38 -11.45
CA ALA A 574 9.38 10.90 -11.87
C ALA A 574 9.30 9.37 -11.80
N ASN A 575 8.06 8.84 -11.79
CA ASN A 575 7.75 7.42 -11.98
C ASN A 575 8.37 6.49 -10.91
N VAL A 576 8.55 6.99 -9.68
CA VAL A 576 9.18 6.25 -8.58
C VAL A 576 8.43 6.51 -7.26
N PRO A 577 8.45 5.56 -6.31
CA PRO A 577 7.77 5.72 -5.03
C PRO A 577 8.55 6.63 -4.07
N LEU A 578 7.94 7.77 -3.72
CA LEU A 578 8.52 8.82 -2.88
C LEU A 578 7.74 9.05 -1.60
N ALA A 579 8.45 9.44 -0.55
CA ALA A 579 7.92 9.94 0.71
C ALA A 579 8.67 11.21 1.12
N ILE A 580 8.06 12.01 1.98
CA ILE A 580 8.61 13.31 2.40
C ILE A 580 8.86 13.37 3.91
N SER A 581 9.81 14.20 4.33
CA SER A 581 10.10 14.48 5.73
C SER A 581 10.44 15.95 5.91
N ILE A 582 9.73 16.62 6.82
CA ILE A 582 10.01 18.01 7.20
C ILE A 582 11.11 17.97 8.26
N LEU A 583 12.11 18.83 8.15
CA LEU A 583 13.28 18.87 9.04
C LEU A 583 13.42 20.21 9.76
N ASP A 584 14.00 20.18 10.95
CA ASP A 584 14.46 21.37 11.67
C ASP A 584 15.82 21.89 11.15
N ALA A 585 16.37 22.90 11.84
CA ALA A 585 17.67 23.50 11.50
C ALA A 585 18.88 22.55 11.69
N ASN A 586 18.71 21.44 12.41
CA ASN A 586 19.74 20.43 12.64
C ASN A 586 19.63 19.25 11.66
N GLY A 587 18.66 19.30 10.73
CA GLY A 587 18.41 18.22 9.77
C GLY A 587 17.66 17.03 10.37
N GLN A 588 17.02 17.21 11.52
CA GLN A 588 16.25 16.17 12.21
C GLN A 588 14.78 16.24 11.77
N ARG A 589 14.17 15.10 11.44
CA ARG A 589 12.76 15.06 11.05
C ARG A 589 11.86 15.55 12.18
N ILE A 590 11.11 16.60 11.92
CA ILE A 590 10.01 17.07 12.77
C ILE A 590 8.71 16.36 12.39
N GLY A 591 7.93 15.98 13.39
CA GLY A 591 6.65 15.28 13.19
C GLY A 591 6.76 13.79 12.84
N GLY A 592 5.63 13.23 12.39
CA GLY A 592 5.50 11.84 12.02
C GLY A 592 6.15 11.51 10.68
N ARG A 593 6.25 10.21 10.36
CA ARG A 593 6.62 9.77 9.01
C ARG A 593 5.46 9.94 8.06
N HIS A 594 5.76 10.41 6.85
CA HIS A 594 4.86 10.23 5.71
C HIS A 594 4.78 8.72 5.38
N ARG A 595 3.60 8.12 5.48
CA ARG A 595 3.37 6.67 5.32
C ARG A 595 2.50 6.34 4.11
N GLN A 596 2.69 7.08 3.03
CA GLN A 596 2.05 6.83 1.74
C GLN A 596 3.08 7.02 0.63
N TRP A 597 3.02 6.20 -0.40
CA TRP A 597 3.85 6.37 -1.58
C TRP A 597 3.25 7.39 -2.53
N ILE A 598 3.98 8.47 -2.78
CA ILE A 598 3.70 9.43 -3.83
C ILE A 598 4.44 8.97 -5.08
N SER A 599 3.77 9.02 -6.23
CA SER A 599 4.39 8.86 -7.54
C SER A 599 3.83 9.92 -8.46
N VAL A 600 4.69 10.54 -9.27
CA VAL A 600 4.33 11.66 -10.14
C VAL A 600 4.91 11.37 -11.52
N ASN A 601 4.12 11.59 -12.57
CA ASN A 601 4.54 11.28 -13.93
C ASN A 601 5.59 12.27 -14.44
N ALA A 602 6.38 11.84 -15.43
CA ALA A 602 7.40 12.69 -16.03
C ALA A 602 6.78 13.95 -16.64
N GLY A 603 7.26 15.12 -16.21
CA GLY A 603 6.72 16.42 -16.62
C GLY A 603 5.55 16.94 -15.80
N GLU A 604 4.98 16.16 -14.88
CA GLU A 604 3.84 16.56 -14.07
C GLU A 604 4.26 17.40 -12.85
N THR A 605 3.35 18.25 -12.37
CA THR A 605 3.46 18.94 -11.08
C THR A 605 2.35 18.45 -10.16
N LEU A 606 2.71 17.92 -8.99
CA LEU A 606 1.78 17.60 -7.91
C LEU A 606 1.72 18.78 -6.93
N GLU A 607 0.52 19.35 -6.72
CA GLU A 607 0.30 20.39 -5.70
C GLU A 607 -0.40 19.81 -4.46
N CYS A 608 0.07 20.20 -3.28
CA CYS A 608 -0.50 19.90 -1.98
C CYS A 608 -0.75 21.23 -1.23
N HIS A 609 -1.92 21.40 -0.60
CA HIS A 609 -2.15 22.56 0.26
C HIS A 609 -1.25 22.53 1.51
N GLY A 610 -1.06 21.33 2.08
CA GLY A 610 -0.41 21.18 3.37
C GLY A 610 0.06 19.76 3.64
N CYS A 611 0.21 19.46 4.92
CA CYS A 611 0.47 18.15 5.50
C CYS A 611 -0.77 17.66 6.27
N HIS A 612 -0.77 16.39 6.64
CA HIS A 612 -1.89 15.73 7.32
C HIS A 612 -1.43 15.05 8.60
N SER A 613 -2.32 15.01 9.59
CA SER A 613 -2.06 14.32 10.85
C SER A 613 -2.81 12.99 10.94
N GLN A 614 -2.18 11.97 11.51
CA GLN A 614 -2.82 10.66 11.72
C GLN A 614 -4.06 10.71 12.63
N GLN A 615 -4.21 11.77 13.44
CA GLN A 615 -5.41 11.97 14.27
C GLN A 615 -6.52 12.75 13.55
N SER A 616 -6.30 13.16 12.31
CA SER A 616 -7.25 13.90 11.50
C SER A 616 -7.94 12.96 10.52
N GLU A 617 -9.25 13.09 10.40
CA GLU A 617 -10.05 12.41 9.38
C GLU A 617 -10.36 13.36 8.21
N LEU A 618 -9.84 14.60 8.23
CA LEU A 618 -10.08 15.54 7.14
C LEU A 618 -9.47 15.03 5.82
N PRO A 619 -10.10 15.30 4.66
CA PRO A 619 -9.57 14.88 3.38
C PRO A 619 -8.20 15.49 3.13
N HIS A 620 -7.27 14.68 2.63
CA HIS A 620 -5.92 15.09 2.24
C HIS A 620 -5.50 14.41 0.94
N GLY A 621 -4.66 15.09 0.14
CA GLY A 621 -4.16 14.55 -1.13
C GLY A 621 -5.17 14.63 -2.29
N ARG A 622 -6.35 15.24 -2.07
CA ARG A 622 -7.39 15.51 -3.08
C ARG A 622 -7.75 16.99 -3.03
N LEU A 623 -7.23 17.77 -3.98
CA LEU A 623 -7.32 19.24 -4.00
C LEU A 623 -8.76 19.75 -3.92
N GLU A 624 -9.72 19.11 -4.59
CA GLU A 624 -11.12 19.54 -4.55
C GLU A 624 -11.86 19.20 -3.24
N ALA A 625 -11.28 18.33 -2.40
CA ALA A 625 -11.91 17.80 -1.20
C ALA A 625 -11.33 18.37 0.10
N GLN A 626 -10.04 18.69 0.09
CA GLN A 626 -9.32 19.15 1.28
C GLN A 626 -9.66 20.60 1.66
N PRO A 627 -9.43 20.99 2.92
CA PRO A 627 -9.60 22.38 3.36
C PRO A 627 -8.83 23.37 2.48
N ALA A 628 -9.32 24.61 2.39
CA ALA A 628 -8.57 25.68 1.74
C ALA A 628 -7.21 25.87 2.44
N SER A 629 -6.15 26.08 1.65
CA SER A 629 -4.83 26.26 2.24
C SER A 629 -4.77 27.50 3.14
N ILE A 630 -4.07 27.38 4.27
CA ILE A 630 -3.77 28.53 5.14
C ILE A 630 -2.86 29.55 4.43
N ASN A 631 -2.07 29.09 3.45
CA ASN A 631 -1.17 29.94 2.68
C ASN A 631 -1.82 30.36 1.36
N ALA A 632 -2.60 31.44 1.43
CA ALA A 632 -3.19 32.09 0.27
C ALA A 632 -2.16 32.75 -0.68
N GLY A 633 -0.88 32.77 -0.33
CA GLY A 633 0.18 33.42 -1.10
C GLY A 633 0.16 34.96 -0.99
N ALA A 634 0.75 35.63 -1.97
CA ALA A 634 0.89 37.08 -1.99
C ALA A 634 -0.46 37.80 -2.26
N ASN A 635 -0.76 38.83 -1.46
CA ASN A 635 -1.92 39.69 -1.65
C ASN A 635 -1.65 41.13 -1.13
N PRO A 636 -1.61 42.16 -1.98
CA PRO A 636 -1.73 42.10 -3.44
C PRO A 636 -0.47 41.47 -4.09
N GLY A 637 -0.59 41.02 -5.34
CA GLY A 637 0.57 40.68 -6.17
C GLY A 637 1.25 41.92 -6.76
N GLY A 638 2.46 41.75 -7.31
CA GLY A 638 3.23 42.80 -7.97
C GLY A 638 4.03 43.71 -7.04
N VAL A 639 4.09 43.36 -5.75
CA VAL A 639 4.95 43.98 -4.73
C VAL A 639 5.63 42.87 -3.94
N ALA A 640 6.86 43.11 -3.46
CA ALA A 640 7.56 42.16 -2.60
C ALA A 640 6.75 41.86 -1.33
N PHE A 641 7.00 40.69 -0.73
CA PHE A 641 6.45 40.35 0.57
C PHE A 641 6.88 41.38 1.63
N THR A 642 6.04 41.57 2.65
CA THR A 642 6.28 42.54 3.73
C THR A 642 7.68 42.38 4.31
N ASN A 643 8.47 43.47 4.28
CA ASN A 643 9.86 43.54 4.79
C ASN A 643 10.86 42.55 4.17
N ALA A 644 10.47 41.82 3.12
CA ALA A 644 11.37 40.96 2.36
C ALA A 644 12.16 41.76 1.30
N THR A 645 13.13 41.10 0.68
CA THR A 645 13.92 41.65 -0.43
C THR A 645 13.02 42.20 -1.54
N PRO A 646 13.32 43.37 -2.13
CA PRO A 646 12.59 43.89 -3.27
C PRO A 646 12.85 43.13 -4.57
N ASP A 647 13.83 42.22 -4.61
CA ASP A 647 14.25 41.49 -5.81
C ASP A 647 13.28 40.36 -6.19
N ILE A 648 12.57 39.79 -5.22
CA ILE A 648 11.60 38.71 -5.43
C ILE A 648 10.18 39.28 -5.37
N ILE A 649 9.56 39.45 -6.53
CA ILE A 649 8.23 40.05 -6.67
C ILE A 649 7.21 38.99 -7.10
N PRO A 650 6.33 38.52 -6.18
CA PRO A 650 5.31 37.52 -6.50
C PRO A 650 4.18 38.09 -7.37
N LEU A 651 3.54 37.21 -8.15
CA LEU A 651 2.19 37.43 -8.67
C LEU A 651 1.13 37.20 -7.58
N LEU A 652 -0.11 37.62 -7.85
CA LEU A 652 -1.22 37.41 -6.92
C LEU A 652 -1.37 35.90 -6.62
N ALA A 653 -1.54 35.56 -5.34
CA ALA A 653 -1.74 34.21 -4.79
C ALA A 653 -0.55 33.24 -4.87
N GLN A 654 0.61 33.68 -5.38
CA GLN A 654 1.83 32.87 -5.35
C GLN A 654 2.41 32.76 -3.94
N THR A 655 2.85 31.58 -3.56
CA THR A 655 3.65 31.37 -2.35
C THR A 655 5.07 31.88 -2.52
N MET A 656 5.84 31.96 -1.44
CA MET A 656 7.25 32.37 -1.51
C MET A 656 8.08 31.41 -2.39
N ALA A 657 7.78 30.11 -2.39
CA ALA A 657 8.46 29.13 -3.26
C ALA A 657 8.16 29.34 -4.75
N GLU A 658 6.93 29.68 -5.12
CA GLU A 658 6.59 30.01 -6.51
C GLU A 658 7.22 31.33 -6.95
N ALA A 659 7.28 32.33 -6.06
CA ALA A 659 7.91 33.61 -6.34
C ALA A 659 9.44 33.45 -6.54
N ASP A 660 10.06 32.58 -5.75
CA ASP A 660 11.47 32.24 -5.88
C ASP A 660 11.78 31.52 -7.20
N GLU A 661 10.92 30.57 -7.61
CA GLU A 661 11.05 29.87 -8.90
C GLU A 661 11.10 30.86 -10.08
N MET A 662 10.31 31.93 -10.04
CA MET A 662 10.29 32.93 -11.13
C MET A 662 11.62 33.65 -11.32
N LEU A 663 12.42 33.80 -10.25
CA LEU A 663 13.71 34.50 -10.29
C LEU A 663 14.88 33.53 -10.44
N ASN A 664 14.88 32.45 -9.66
CA ASN A 664 16.01 31.54 -9.49
C ASN A 664 15.83 30.20 -10.20
N GLY A 665 14.68 29.97 -10.85
CA GLY A 665 14.32 28.69 -11.45
C GLY A 665 13.79 27.70 -10.41
N LEU A 666 13.25 26.57 -10.89
CA LEU A 666 12.71 25.52 -10.03
C LEU A 666 13.83 24.92 -9.16
N ALA A 667 13.59 24.85 -7.84
CA ALA A 667 14.57 24.32 -6.91
C ALA A 667 14.97 22.88 -7.25
N GLN A 668 16.26 22.59 -7.16
CA GLN A 668 16.83 21.26 -7.35
C GLN A 668 17.23 20.67 -6.00
N LEU A 669 17.19 19.34 -5.89
CA LEU A 669 17.60 18.65 -4.67
C LEU A 669 19.13 18.62 -4.53
N SER A 670 19.62 18.75 -3.29
CA SER A 670 21.04 18.62 -2.93
C SER A 670 21.31 17.39 -2.06
N ALA A 671 22.55 16.92 -2.03
CA ALA A 671 23.02 15.94 -1.03
C ALA A 671 23.19 16.57 0.37
N ASP A 672 23.53 17.85 0.37
CA ASP A 672 23.86 18.63 1.55
C ASP A 672 22.63 19.37 2.07
N ILE A 673 22.65 19.73 3.35
CA ILE A 673 21.68 20.67 3.92
C ILE A 673 22.30 22.05 3.83
N HIS A 674 21.80 22.85 2.89
CA HIS A 674 22.33 24.17 2.58
C HIS A 674 21.23 25.23 2.59
N TYR A 675 21.45 26.32 3.32
CA TYR A 675 20.56 27.48 3.35
C TYR A 675 21.36 28.76 3.16
N LEU A 676 20.96 29.56 2.18
CA LEU A 676 21.42 30.93 1.96
C LEU A 676 20.23 31.89 2.07
N ASP A 677 20.40 32.97 2.82
CA ASP A 677 19.34 33.97 2.98
C ASP A 677 19.14 34.78 1.70
N LYS A 678 17.97 34.59 1.10
CA LYS A 678 17.49 35.32 -0.08
C LYS A 678 16.26 36.18 0.20
N TRP A 679 15.75 36.19 1.43
CA TRP A 679 14.50 36.84 1.77
C TRP A 679 14.68 38.11 2.58
N SER A 680 15.70 38.18 3.44
CA SER A 680 15.93 39.40 4.23
C SER A 680 16.32 40.58 3.35
N ASN A 681 15.70 41.73 3.62
CA ASN A 681 16.15 42.99 3.07
C ASN A 681 17.22 43.60 4.01
N PRO A 682 18.49 43.76 3.58
CA PRO A 682 19.56 44.28 4.43
C PRO A 682 19.34 45.71 4.92
N ASP A 683 18.44 46.48 4.29
CA ASP A 683 18.03 47.82 4.75
C ASP A 683 17.01 47.76 5.90
N VAL A 684 16.38 46.60 6.15
CA VAL A 684 15.28 46.41 7.13
C VAL A 684 15.68 45.44 8.25
N SER A 685 16.34 44.33 7.91
CA SER A 685 16.77 43.29 8.85
C SER A 685 18.20 42.83 8.57
N THR A 686 18.82 42.18 9.56
CA THR A 686 20.15 41.58 9.38
C THR A 686 20.02 40.31 8.55
N LEU A 687 20.92 40.11 7.57
CA LEU A 687 20.98 38.87 6.82
C LEU A 687 21.22 37.68 7.76
N ASN A 688 20.46 36.62 7.55
CA ASN A 688 20.60 35.40 8.34
C ASN A 688 21.92 34.69 7.97
N PRO A 689 22.57 34.03 8.95
CA PRO A 689 23.75 33.24 8.69
C PRO A 689 23.42 32.06 7.77
N GLU A 690 24.42 31.66 6.98
CA GLU A 690 24.37 30.44 6.18
C GLU A 690 24.29 29.22 7.10
N ILE A 691 23.48 28.22 6.69
CA ILE A 691 23.57 26.86 7.24
C ILE A 691 24.18 26.00 6.15
N ASN A 692 25.27 25.33 6.45
CA ASN A 692 25.92 24.43 5.52
C ASN A 692 26.38 23.16 6.26
N TYR A 693 25.64 22.08 6.06
CA TYR A 693 26.05 20.73 6.46
C TYR A 693 26.37 19.92 5.21
N SER A 694 27.63 20.00 4.79
CA SER A 694 28.15 19.29 3.63
C SER A 694 28.84 17.98 3.98
N TYR A 695 28.68 16.97 3.13
CA TYR A 695 29.48 15.75 3.22
C TYR A 695 30.96 15.94 2.83
N GLN A 696 31.32 17.04 2.15
CA GLN A 696 32.71 17.35 1.82
C GLN A 696 33.55 17.69 3.06
N GLU A 697 32.90 18.08 4.15
CA GLU A 697 33.53 18.41 5.44
C GLU A 697 33.64 17.19 6.36
N LEU A 698 33.16 16.00 5.94
CA LEU A 698 33.36 14.77 6.69
C LEU A 698 34.82 14.31 6.61
N LEU A 699 35.36 13.90 7.76
CA LEU A 699 36.66 13.22 7.83
C LEU A 699 36.56 11.71 7.63
N THR A 700 35.34 11.17 7.66
CA THR A 700 34.99 9.78 7.33
C THR A 700 34.37 9.69 5.94
N GLN A 701 34.09 8.47 5.49
CA GLN A 701 33.49 8.23 4.17
C GLN A 701 32.09 8.87 4.06
N ALA A 702 31.93 9.72 3.05
CA ALA A 702 30.64 10.29 2.68
C ALA A 702 29.66 9.19 2.20
N PRO A 703 28.33 9.41 2.36
CA PRO A 703 27.33 8.49 1.83
C PRO A 703 27.50 8.21 0.34
N ALA A 704 27.30 6.96 -0.05
CA ALA A 704 27.41 6.57 -1.46
C ALA A 704 26.37 7.33 -2.29
N GLY A 705 26.80 7.86 -3.43
CA GLY A 705 25.97 8.67 -4.34
C GLY A 705 26.01 10.18 -4.10
N ALA A 706 26.70 10.68 -3.06
CA ALA A 706 26.83 12.11 -2.80
C ALA A 706 27.39 12.91 -4.00
N ASP A 707 28.39 12.36 -4.71
CA ASP A 707 29.00 13.00 -5.87
C ASP A 707 28.03 13.25 -7.04
N CYS A 708 26.95 12.46 -7.14
CA CYS A 708 25.93 12.60 -8.17
C CYS A 708 25.31 14.00 -8.19
N PHE A 709 25.17 14.61 -7.01
CA PHE A 709 24.54 15.91 -6.85
C PHE A 709 25.39 17.09 -7.37
N THR A 710 26.65 16.84 -7.73
CA THR A 710 27.47 17.83 -8.47
C THR A 710 26.87 18.13 -9.84
N ASN A 711 26.26 17.13 -10.48
CA ASN A 711 25.50 17.26 -11.72
C ASN A 711 24.19 16.49 -11.55
N TRP A 712 23.25 17.11 -10.82
CA TRP A 712 21.99 16.47 -10.47
C TRP A 712 21.28 15.89 -11.70
N ASN A 713 20.73 14.69 -11.52
CA ASN A 713 19.80 14.05 -12.44
C ASN A 713 18.74 13.27 -11.62
N ALA A 714 17.68 12.79 -12.27
CA ALA A 714 16.60 12.04 -11.61
C ALA A 714 17.09 10.76 -10.90
N TYR A 715 18.31 10.32 -11.19
CA TYR A 715 18.96 9.19 -10.57
C TYR A 715 19.99 9.63 -9.53
N CYS A 716 19.86 10.77 -8.86
CA CYS A 716 20.70 11.04 -7.69
C CYS A 716 20.01 10.56 -6.41
N ARG A 717 20.73 9.80 -5.59
CA ARG A 717 20.32 9.41 -4.24
C ARG A 717 21.52 9.09 -3.36
N LEU A 718 21.29 9.11 -2.05
CA LEU A 718 22.25 8.80 -1.01
C LEU A 718 21.90 7.48 -0.34
N GLN A 719 22.91 6.65 -0.13
CA GLN A 719 22.85 5.43 0.66
C GLN A 719 23.74 5.59 1.89
N ILE A 720 23.17 5.32 3.07
CA ILE A 720 23.87 5.42 4.35
C ILE A 720 23.91 4.04 4.99
N ASN A 721 24.99 3.29 4.77
CA ASN A 721 25.17 1.97 5.36
C ASN A 721 25.87 2.11 6.72
N TYR A 722 25.46 1.32 7.71
CA TYR A 722 26.01 1.46 9.07
C TYR A 722 27.53 1.25 9.09
N VAL A 723 28.01 0.17 8.47
CA VAL A 723 29.42 -0.22 8.47
C VAL A 723 30.29 0.83 7.78
N ASP A 724 29.85 1.37 6.64
CA ASP A 724 30.65 2.31 5.85
C ASP A 724 30.60 3.75 6.38
N ASN A 725 29.44 4.17 6.89
CA ASN A 725 29.18 5.60 7.12
C ASN A 725 29.04 5.95 8.61
N ILE A 726 28.56 5.03 9.44
CA ILE A 726 28.27 5.31 10.85
C ILE A 726 29.37 4.77 11.78
N GLN A 727 29.75 3.50 11.64
CA GLN A 727 30.83 2.90 12.45
C GLN A 727 32.13 3.72 12.43
N PRO A 728 32.61 4.24 11.28
CA PRO A 728 33.87 4.97 11.24
C PRO A 728 33.85 6.28 12.05
N LEU A 729 32.67 6.84 12.33
CA LEU A 729 32.54 8.02 13.19
C LEU A 729 33.07 7.72 14.59
N TRP A 730 32.86 6.51 15.11
CA TRP A 730 33.27 6.12 16.46
C TRP A 730 34.78 5.90 16.58
N GLN A 731 35.41 5.52 15.47
CA GLN A 731 36.83 5.19 15.38
C GLN A 731 37.72 6.35 14.94
N LEU A 732 37.11 7.41 14.41
CA LEU A 732 37.85 8.58 13.96
C LEU A 732 38.68 9.18 15.11
N THR A 733 40.00 9.25 14.91
CA THR A 733 40.94 9.74 15.92
C THR A 733 40.68 11.21 16.24
N ARG A 734 40.40 11.51 17.52
CA ARG A 734 40.13 12.87 18.03
C ARG A 734 41.07 13.24 19.17
N GLN A 735 42.36 12.99 18.94
CA GLN A 735 43.42 13.31 19.88
C GLN A 735 43.78 14.80 19.82
N VAL A 736 43.86 15.43 20.98
CA VAL A 736 44.28 16.82 21.16
C VAL A 736 45.69 16.81 21.73
N PHE A 737 46.64 17.41 21.01
CA PHE A 737 48.03 17.53 21.45
C PHE A 737 48.37 18.98 21.81
N ASP A 738 49.27 19.16 22.76
CA ASP A 738 49.85 20.47 23.06
C ASP A 738 50.71 20.94 21.88
N GLU A 739 50.43 22.14 21.37
CA GLU A 739 51.11 22.68 20.19
C GLU A 739 52.62 22.90 20.39
N GLN A 740 53.08 23.04 21.64
CA GLN A 740 54.48 23.34 21.96
C GLN A 740 55.27 22.10 22.38
N THR A 741 54.67 21.22 23.18
CA THR A 741 55.34 20.02 23.71
C THR A 741 55.07 18.76 22.90
N ALA A 742 54.06 18.77 22.02
CA ALA A 742 53.52 17.60 21.32
C ALA A 742 53.05 16.48 22.27
N GLU A 743 52.75 16.82 23.54
CA GLU A 743 52.16 15.89 24.50
C GLU A 743 50.67 15.73 24.24
N LEU A 744 50.15 14.51 24.38
CA LEU A 744 48.71 14.25 24.28
C LEU A 744 48.00 14.86 25.49
N LEU A 745 47.10 15.81 25.24
CA LEU A 745 46.29 16.48 26.26
C LEU A 745 44.98 15.73 26.55
N SER A 746 44.33 15.21 25.51
CA SER A 746 43.11 14.41 25.63
C SER A 746 42.91 13.54 24.40
N ASP A 747 42.33 12.35 24.58
CA ASP A 747 41.86 11.51 23.47
C ASP A 747 40.32 11.45 23.51
N ASN A 748 39.67 12.18 22.60
CA ASN A 748 38.21 12.21 22.48
C ASN A 748 37.70 11.20 21.43
N THR A 749 38.53 10.25 21.01
CA THR A 749 38.09 9.16 20.11
C THR A 749 37.02 8.34 20.84
N CYS A 750 35.84 8.20 20.25
CA CYS A 750 34.69 7.61 20.96
C CYS A 750 35.01 6.21 21.47
N SER A 751 35.61 5.35 20.62
CA SER A 751 36.00 3.99 20.98
C SER A 751 37.08 3.90 22.06
N SER A 752 37.84 4.98 22.35
CA SER A 752 38.82 4.99 23.45
C SER A 752 38.16 5.03 24.83
N CYS A 753 36.99 5.68 24.96
CA CYS A 753 36.20 5.70 26.20
C CYS A 753 35.07 4.66 26.21
N HIS A 754 34.53 4.36 25.03
CA HIS A 754 33.45 3.41 24.79
C HIS A 754 33.97 2.10 24.23
N GLY A 755 35.05 1.57 24.79
CA GLY A 755 35.61 0.28 24.42
C GLY A 755 35.83 -0.60 25.65
N PRO A 756 35.89 -1.93 25.48
CA PRO A 756 36.05 -2.86 26.59
C PRO A 756 37.48 -2.91 27.16
N LEU A 757 38.41 -2.20 26.51
CA LEU A 757 39.81 -2.10 26.89
C LEU A 757 40.22 -0.64 27.04
N ASP A 758 41.04 -0.35 28.04
CA ASP A 758 41.64 0.98 28.24
C ASP A 758 42.94 1.15 27.44
N SER A 759 43.59 2.31 27.59
CA SER A 759 44.85 2.64 26.90
C SER A 759 46.03 1.73 27.27
N ASP A 760 45.95 1.04 28.41
CA ASP A 760 46.97 0.07 28.88
C ASP A 760 46.58 -1.37 28.49
N ASN A 761 45.53 -1.54 27.68
CA ASN A 761 44.99 -2.82 27.21
C ASN A 761 44.48 -3.70 28.38
N LEU A 762 43.98 -3.06 29.44
CA LEU A 762 43.29 -3.71 30.57
C LEU A 762 41.78 -3.62 30.36
N ALA A 763 41.05 -4.62 30.85
CA ALA A 763 39.59 -4.63 30.79
C ALA A 763 39.00 -3.45 31.56
N GLN A 764 38.11 -2.70 30.91
CA GLN A 764 37.31 -1.64 31.51
C GLN A 764 35.85 -1.81 31.14
N VAL A 765 34.95 -1.34 32.01
CA VAL A 765 33.53 -1.20 31.63
C VAL A 765 33.44 -0.02 30.65
N PRO A 766 32.93 -0.20 29.42
CA PRO A 766 32.73 0.89 28.49
C PRO A 766 31.93 2.03 29.13
N ALA A 767 32.38 3.27 28.92
CA ALA A 767 31.75 4.41 29.57
C ALA A 767 30.25 4.49 29.25
N GLY A 768 29.43 4.61 30.29
CA GLY A 768 27.97 4.66 30.12
C GLY A 768 27.31 3.34 29.76
N GLN A 769 27.99 2.19 29.91
CA GLN A 769 27.50 0.87 29.50
C GLN A 769 27.16 0.86 28.00
N LEU A 770 28.10 1.36 27.19
CA LEU A 770 27.94 1.47 25.74
C LEU A 770 29.27 1.14 25.07
N ASP A 771 29.35 -0.02 24.44
CA ASP A 771 30.50 -0.44 23.64
C ASP A 771 30.34 0.03 22.18
N LEU A 772 31.24 0.87 21.69
CA LEU A 772 31.26 1.39 20.33
C LEU A 772 32.35 0.74 19.46
N SER A 773 32.87 -0.42 19.87
CA SER A 773 33.83 -1.19 19.08
C SER A 773 33.22 -1.71 17.77
N ASP A 774 34.09 -1.89 16.79
CA ASP A 774 33.80 -2.52 15.48
C ASP A 774 33.97 -4.04 15.52
N SER A 775 33.96 -4.63 16.71
CA SER A 775 33.97 -6.07 16.86
C SER A 775 32.66 -6.67 16.34
N VAL A 776 32.71 -7.93 15.89
CA VAL A 776 31.49 -8.69 15.60
C VAL A 776 30.73 -8.89 16.90
N SER A 777 29.43 -8.56 16.90
CA SER A 777 28.62 -8.71 18.10
C SER A 777 28.44 -10.18 18.47
N VAL A 778 28.49 -10.47 19.77
CA VAL A 778 28.19 -11.80 20.32
C VAL A 778 26.70 -12.12 20.31
N ASP A 779 25.85 -11.09 20.25
CA ASP A 779 24.38 -11.23 20.18
C ASP A 779 23.89 -11.58 18.78
N GLU A 780 24.53 -10.99 17.76
CA GLU A 780 24.17 -11.12 16.35
C GLU A 780 25.42 -10.97 15.50
N VAL A 781 25.91 -12.08 14.93
CA VAL A 781 27.20 -12.14 14.24
C VAL A 781 27.20 -11.37 12.92
N ASP A 782 26.02 -11.07 12.37
CA ASP A 782 25.87 -10.25 11.17
C ASP A 782 25.99 -8.74 11.46
N HIS A 783 26.03 -8.34 12.74
CA HIS A 783 26.11 -6.94 13.16
C HIS A 783 27.42 -6.63 13.90
N LEU A 784 27.85 -5.37 13.83
CA LEU A 784 28.91 -4.87 14.69
C LEU A 784 28.37 -4.60 16.09
N THR A 785 29.21 -4.78 17.11
CA THR A 785 28.88 -4.54 18.52
C THR A 785 28.25 -3.15 18.72
N ALA A 786 28.89 -2.10 18.21
CA ALA A 786 28.35 -0.74 18.31
C ALA A 786 26.92 -0.57 17.75
N TYR A 787 26.54 -1.30 16.70
CA TYR A 787 25.19 -1.21 16.14
C TYR A 787 24.16 -1.75 17.13
N ARG A 788 24.49 -2.89 17.75
CA ARG A 788 23.67 -3.58 18.74
C ARG A 788 23.52 -2.74 20.00
N GLU A 789 24.63 -2.24 20.50
CA GLU A 789 24.73 -1.38 21.69
C GLU A 789 23.93 -0.09 21.56
N LEU A 790 23.96 0.55 20.39
CA LEU A 790 23.25 1.80 20.17
C LEU A 790 21.72 1.62 20.09
N LEU A 791 21.27 0.52 19.47
CA LEU A 791 19.87 0.37 19.08
C LEU A 791 19.11 -0.65 19.91
N PHE A 792 19.77 -1.54 20.66
CA PHE A 792 19.13 -2.60 21.44
C PHE A 792 19.30 -2.39 22.94
N ASN A 793 18.47 -3.08 23.72
CA ASN A 793 18.66 -3.09 25.17
C ASN A 793 19.83 -4.00 25.47
N ASP A 794 20.63 -3.61 26.45
CA ASP A 794 21.80 -4.33 26.90
C ASP A 794 21.72 -4.60 28.42
N SER A 795 22.76 -5.18 29.00
CA SER A 795 22.91 -5.46 30.42
C SER A 795 23.99 -4.58 31.04
N GLU A 796 23.79 -4.11 32.27
CA GLU A 796 24.85 -3.40 33.00
C GLU A 796 26.05 -4.34 33.15
N GLN A 797 27.26 -3.88 32.79
CA GLN A 797 28.48 -4.68 32.87
C GLN A 797 29.36 -4.28 34.06
N GLU A 798 30.18 -5.22 34.53
CA GLU A 798 31.23 -5.02 35.53
C GLU A 798 32.50 -5.82 35.19
N VAL A 799 33.64 -5.44 35.78
CA VAL A 799 34.90 -6.17 35.58
C VAL A 799 35.13 -7.13 36.75
N ILE A 800 35.12 -8.42 36.45
CA ILE A 800 35.43 -9.50 37.41
C ILE A 800 36.68 -10.24 36.92
N GLU A 801 37.70 -10.31 37.77
CA GLU A 801 38.98 -10.99 37.47
C GLU A 801 39.67 -10.52 36.16
N GLY A 802 39.43 -9.26 35.76
CA GLY A 802 40.01 -8.69 34.54
C GLY A 802 39.26 -9.03 33.26
N ILE A 803 38.01 -9.50 33.36
CA ILE A 803 37.10 -9.76 32.24
C ILE A 803 35.84 -8.92 32.45
N VAL A 804 35.33 -8.30 31.37
CA VAL A 804 34.04 -7.61 31.38
C VAL A 804 32.93 -8.66 31.29
N VAL A 805 31.99 -8.64 32.23
CA VAL A 805 30.86 -9.56 32.30
C VAL A 805 29.58 -8.82 32.68
N ASP A 806 28.43 -9.39 32.33
CA ASP A 806 27.13 -8.89 32.77
C ASP A 806 27.02 -8.92 34.30
N LYS A 807 26.58 -7.80 34.86
CA LYS A 807 26.30 -7.65 36.28
C LYS A 807 24.98 -8.32 36.61
N LEU A 808 25.07 -9.28 37.53
CA LEU A 808 23.95 -10.04 38.04
C LEU A 808 23.49 -9.49 39.39
N ILE A 809 22.19 -9.26 39.54
CA ILE A 809 21.56 -8.87 40.82
C ILE A 809 20.55 -9.91 41.29
N GLU A 810 20.33 -9.97 42.60
CA GLU A 810 19.34 -10.87 43.22
C GLU A 810 17.91 -10.46 42.82
N VAL A 811 17.10 -11.43 42.41
CA VAL A 811 15.66 -11.23 42.14
C VAL A 811 14.93 -11.04 43.46
N LEU A 812 14.07 -10.02 43.54
CA LEU A 812 13.25 -9.72 44.71
C LEU A 812 11.77 -10.05 44.46
N ASP A 813 11.09 -10.62 45.46
CA ASP A 813 9.64 -10.79 45.46
C ASP A 813 8.89 -9.46 45.70
N ASP A 814 7.55 -9.47 45.63
CA ASP A 814 6.71 -8.29 45.86
C ASP A 814 6.90 -7.64 47.24
N ASN A 815 7.50 -8.34 48.19
CA ASN A 815 7.78 -7.87 49.55
C ASN A 815 9.24 -7.42 49.72
N GLY A 816 10.06 -7.47 48.66
CA GLY A 816 11.48 -7.12 48.67
C GLY A 816 12.40 -8.20 49.25
N ASN A 817 11.94 -9.46 49.37
CA ASN A 817 12.79 -10.57 49.80
C ASN A 817 13.48 -11.23 48.61
N ILE A 818 14.69 -11.75 48.84
CA ILE A 818 15.44 -12.51 47.83
C ILE A 818 14.67 -13.78 47.45
N VAL A 819 14.51 -13.98 46.14
CA VAL A 819 14.01 -15.23 45.56
C VAL A 819 15.17 -16.21 45.44
N PHE A 820 14.98 -17.44 45.91
CA PHE A 820 15.99 -18.50 45.88
C PHE A 820 15.59 -19.61 44.92
N GLU A 821 16.58 -20.30 44.34
CA GLU A 821 16.36 -21.45 43.48
C GLU A 821 15.69 -22.59 44.27
N VAL A 822 14.70 -23.24 43.64
CA VAL A 822 13.99 -24.39 44.19
C VAL A 822 14.02 -25.57 43.24
N ASP A 823 14.00 -26.78 43.79
CA ASP A 823 13.89 -28.01 43.02
C ASP A 823 12.45 -28.25 42.52
N ALA A 824 12.25 -29.36 41.80
CA ALA A 824 10.94 -29.74 41.26
C ALA A 824 9.88 -30.08 42.33
N GLN A 825 10.26 -30.13 43.61
CA GLN A 825 9.37 -30.34 44.75
C GLN A 825 9.16 -29.04 45.56
N GLY A 826 9.80 -27.94 45.16
CA GLY A 826 9.72 -26.65 45.83
C GLY A 826 10.66 -26.49 47.03
N GLU A 827 11.65 -27.37 47.20
CA GLU A 827 12.68 -27.24 48.24
C GLU A 827 13.87 -26.41 47.76
N LEU A 828 14.50 -25.65 48.66
CA LEU A 828 15.62 -24.76 48.32
C LEU A 828 16.85 -25.55 47.84
N ILE A 829 17.41 -25.12 46.72
CA ILE A 829 18.71 -25.60 46.26
C ILE A 829 19.80 -24.86 47.07
N LEU A 830 20.73 -25.62 47.64
CA LEU A 830 21.78 -25.10 48.52
C LEU A 830 23.16 -25.19 47.85
N ASP A 831 24.01 -24.21 48.09
CA ASP A 831 25.42 -24.20 47.68
C ASP A 831 26.26 -25.24 48.46
N THR A 832 27.55 -25.34 48.13
CA THR A 832 28.48 -26.27 48.79
C THR A 832 28.72 -25.99 50.28
N GLN A 833 28.23 -24.86 50.79
CA GLN A 833 28.33 -24.39 52.16
C GLN A 833 26.99 -24.52 52.90
N GLY A 834 25.93 -24.95 52.22
CA GLY A 834 24.59 -25.16 52.76
C GLY A 834 23.71 -23.90 52.78
N ASN A 835 24.06 -22.85 52.03
CA ASN A 835 23.23 -21.65 51.91
C ASN A 835 22.31 -21.73 50.68
N PRO A 836 21.06 -21.23 50.75
CA PRO A 836 20.18 -21.13 49.59
C PRO A 836 20.80 -20.29 48.47
N ILE A 837 20.70 -20.75 47.23
CA ILE A 837 21.24 -20.07 46.05
C ILE A 837 20.22 -19.02 45.56
N PRO A 838 20.57 -17.73 45.51
CA PRO A 838 19.65 -16.70 45.03
C PRO A 838 19.44 -16.82 43.51
N VAL A 839 18.21 -16.56 43.05
CA VAL A 839 17.92 -16.38 41.62
C VAL A 839 18.51 -15.03 41.20
N LEU A 840 19.29 -15.04 40.13
CA LEU A 840 19.96 -13.87 39.60
C LEU A 840 19.30 -13.39 38.29
N THR A 841 19.34 -12.08 38.05
CA THR A 841 18.90 -11.46 36.79
C THR A 841 19.87 -10.34 36.37
N ASN A 842 19.95 -10.08 35.06
CA ASN A 842 20.68 -8.93 34.54
C ASN A 842 19.97 -7.62 34.88
N VAL A 843 20.74 -6.54 35.02
CA VAL A 843 20.22 -5.16 35.11
C VAL A 843 20.10 -4.60 33.69
N THR A 844 18.87 -4.38 33.21
CA THR A 844 18.66 -3.88 31.84
C THR A 844 19.08 -2.43 31.66
N ILE A 845 19.90 -2.18 30.64
CA ILE A 845 20.23 -0.86 30.09
C ILE A 845 19.39 -0.66 28.82
N PRO A 846 18.52 0.37 28.77
CA PRO A 846 17.71 0.62 27.58
C PRO A 846 18.55 1.21 26.44
N ALA A 847 18.20 0.86 25.21
CA ALA A 847 18.80 1.43 24.00
C ALA A 847 18.86 2.97 24.04
N ILE A 848 19.98 3.55 23.59
CA ILE A 848 20.19 5.00 23.60
C ILE A 848 19.66 5.68 22.32
N LEU A 849 19.56 4.93 21.21
CA LEU A 849 18.98 5.38 19.94
C LEU A 849 17.65 4.69 19.64
N SER A 850 16.86 5.36 18.79
CA SER A 850 15.57 4.86 18.32
C SER A 850 15.50 4.83 16.80
N THR A 851 15.04 3.71 16.24
CA THR A 851 14.68 3.60 14.82
C THR A 851 13.49 4.49 14.47
N ASN A 852 12.86 5.19 15.41
CA ASN A 852 11.84 6.19 15.13
C ASN A 852 12.41 7.54 14.68
N GLY A 853 13.72 7.78 14.79
CA GLY A 853 14.38 8.98 14.25
C GLY A 853 15.21 9.76 15.27
N ALA A 854 15.86 10.81 14.77
CA ALA A 854 16.83 11.59 15.53
C ALA A 854 16.20 12.30 16.74
N LEU A 855 15.02 12.91 16.57
CA LEU A 855 14.30 13.57 17.67
C LEU A 855 13.87 12.60 18.78
N GLN A 856 13.58 11.34 18.45
CA GLN A 856 13.27 10.30 19.43
C GLN A 856 14.52 9.79 20.15
N SER A 857 15.70 10.18 19.67
CA SER A 857 17.02 9.89 20.26
C SER A 857 17.60 11.13 20.96
N ARG A 858 16.76 12.05 21.44
CA ARG A 858 17.18 13.35 22.01
C ARG A 858 18.23 13.23 23.12
N ARG A 859 18.15 12.20 23.97
CA ARG A 859 19.12 11.96 25.04
C ARG A 859 20.55 11.81 24.51
N PHE A 860 20.70 11.18 23.35
CA PHE A 860 21.99 11.03 22.68
C PHE A 860 22.47 12.37 22.11
N PHE A 861 21.65 13.02 21.26
CA PHE A 861 22.04 14.27 20.60
C PHE A 861 22.33 15.41 21.58
N GLN A 862 21.61 15.48 22.70
CA GLN A 862 21.82 16.49 23.72
C GLN A 862 23.22 16.43 24.34
N LEU A 863 23.88 15.25 24.37
CA LEU A 863 25.24 15.13 24.87
C LEU A 863 26.25 15.91 24.01
N PHE A 864 26.02 16.00 22.70
CA PHE A 864 26.90 16.66 21.73
C PHE A 864 26.55 18.13 21.50
N LEU A 865 25.29 18.52 21.75
CA LEU A 865 24.83 19.90 21.57
C LEU A 865 25.09 20.79 22.78
N GLU A 866 24.90 20.26 24.00
CA GLU A 866 24.99 21.04 25.25
C GLU A 866 25.49 20.22 26.45
N GLY A 867 26.08 19.04 26.20
CA GLY A 867 26.44 18.08 27.23
C GLY A 867 27.95 17.82 27.35
N ARG A 868 28.30 16.66 27.93
CA ARG A 868 29.71 16.29 28.17
C ARG A 868 30.51 16.02 26.90
N HIS A 869 29.84 15.84 25.76
CA HIS A 869 30.46 15.61 24.46
C HIS A 869 30.34 16.83 23.54
N GLU A 870 30.05 18.02 24.09
CA GLU A 870 29.92 19.25 23.32
C GLU A 870 31.15 19.48 22.42
N GLY A 871 30.91 19.62 21.11
CA GLY A 871 31.95 19.83 20.10
C GLY A 871 32.79 18.62 19.73
N MET A 872 32.49 17.42 20.25
CA MET A 872 33.23 16.18 19.88
C MET A 872 32.80 15.60 18.53
N LEU A 873 31.57 15.88 18.10
CA LEU A 873 31.09 15.64 16.74
C LEU A 873 30.77 16.98 16.09
N SER A 874 31.18 17.13 14.83
CA SER A 874 30.83 18.26 13.97
C SER A 874 29.34 18.23 13.57
N GLY A 875 28.82 19.37 13.12
CA GLY A 875 27.45 19.44 12.58
C GLY A 875 27.22 18.51 11.38
N HIS A 876 28.26 18.25 10.58
CA HIS A 876 28.23 17.34 9.43
C HIS A 876 28.03 15.87 9.88
N GLU A 877 28.74 15.46 10.93
CA GLU A 877 28.61 14.11 11.51
C GLU A 877 27.25 13.95 12.22
N LEU A 878 26.78 14.98 12.92
CA LEU A 878 25.45 14.99 13.55
C LEU A 878 24.31 14.95 12.52
N LYS A 879 24.47 15.61 11.37
CA LYS A 879 23.57 15.46 10.22
C LYS A 879 23.52 14.01 9.77
N LEU A 880 24.67 13.39 9.50
CA LEU A 880 24.73 12.00 9.03
C LEU A 880 24.02 11.02 9.97
N LEU A 881 24.23 11.16 11.27
CA LEU A 881 23.54 10.36 12.29
C LEU A 881 22.02 10.60 12.30
N SER A 882 21.60 11.86 12.14
CA SER A 882 20.18 12.21 12.09
C SER A 882 19.48 11.60 10.89
N GLU A 883 20.14 11.66 9.72
CA GLU A 883 19.65 11.09 8.47
C GLU A 883 19.44 9.58 8.58
N TRP A 884 20.47 8.87 9.06
CA TRP A 884 20.46 7.42 9.27
C TRP A 884 19.32 6.98 10.20
N LEU A 885 19.15 7.65 11.34
CA LEU A 885 18.07 7.32 12.27
C LEU A 885 16.68 7.61 11.70
N ASP A 886 16.51 8.73 11.00
CA ASP A 886 15.21 9.14 10.49
C ASP A 886 14.65 8.14 9.47
N ILE A 887 15.49 7.56 8.62
CA ILE A 887 15.12 6.52 7.65
C ILE A 887 15.02 5.11 8.26
N GLY A 888 15.27 4.96 9.57
CA GLY A 888 15.00 3.74 10.32
C GLY A 888 16.21 3.13 11.03
N GLY A 889 17.38 3.78 11.01
CA GLY A 889 18.61 3.22 11.58
C GLY A 889 19.01 1.92 10.88
N GLN A 890 18.89 1.88 9.54
CA GLN A 890 19.06 0.67 8.75
C GLN A 890 20.51 0.19 8.81
N TYR A 891 20.71 -1.13 8.74
CA TYR A 891 22.06 -1.67 8.63
C TYR A 891 22.61 -1.47 7.21
N TYR A 892 21.82 -1.85 6.20
CA TYR A 892 22.04 -1.51 4.80
C TYR A 892 20.82 -0.83 4.16
N ASN A 893 21.07 0.13 3.29
CA ASN A 893 20.02 0.83 2.53
C ASN A 893 19.71 0.17 1.18
N THR A 894 20.46 -0.86 0.80
CA THR A 894 20.35 -1.51 -0.51
C THR A 894 20.43 -3.03 -0.37
N PRO A 895 19.66 -3.79 -1.16
CA PRO A 895 19.71 -5.24 -1.12
C PRO A 895 20.97 -5.80 -1.78
N PHE A 896 21.70 -5.00 -2.56
CA PHE A 896 22.90 -5.43 -3.30
C PHE A 896 24.20 -4.93 -2.67
N TYR A 897 24.23 -4.81 -1.35
CA TYR A 897 25.46 -4.48 -0.63
C TYR A 897 26.49 -5.61 -0.80
N SER A 898 27.74 -5.26 -1.13
CA SER A 898 28.85 -6.20 -1.27
C SER A 898 29.43 -6.53 0.10
N GLN A 899 29.34 -7.78 0.55
CA GLN A 899 29.93 -8.28 1.80
C GLN A 899 31.41 -8.70 1.62
N ASP A 900 32.14 -8.07 0.69
CA ASP A 900 33.51 -8.47 0.32
C ASP A 900 34.51 -8.40 1.48
#